data_AF-A0A944PIN4-F1
#
_entry.id   AF-A0A944PIN4-F1
#
_cell.length_a   1.000
_cell.length_b   1.000
_cell.length_c   1.000
_cell.angle_alpha   90.00
_cell.angle_beta   90.00
_cell.angle_gamma   90.00
#
_symmetry.space_group_name_H-M   'P 1'
#
loop_
_entity.id
_entity.type
_entity.pdbx_description
1 polymer ?
#
loop_
_entity_poly.entity_id
_entity_poly.type
_entity_poly.pdbx_seq_one_letter_code
_entity_poly.pdbx_strand_id
1 'polypeptide(L)'
;MVCNEHVPALDEDLKKTLGPATAKVLAEQLGLHTALDLLHHYPRRYAERGELTSLAELADQIDEHVTVVAQVADARLLTYQGSRGGGKRLEVTITDGSGRLQLVFFGSGVHKPHKELLPGSRAMFAGKVGMFNRKLQLAHPAYEPLGGDAGESDAAAAFAGQLIPIYPACKQLESWKIAKCVDAVLPSVMEAVDPLPPALREGRGLVPLTEALLKIHRPATKADIEDARRRLKWDEAFVLQVALARRRRADSQLPAVPRRPAPGGLLDSFDAKLPFTLTEGQQTVSKEIFDDLATDHPMHRLLQGEVGSGKAQPLDALVLTPAGFRTMGELTVGDEVVVPEGEIAVIDGVYPQGVREVWRLVLSDGSTVECDDEHLWIVGTSGAWLRGEQPEVLTTREIRNDLREADGSSKWYLPTAVPVDLNGAGDRPLDPYLLGVLIGDGSFRHDLRPSTADDAIRAAVTTVAAPDRVVIQALRGLGLWGLDSHDAFVPEGYKDAPVKDRLAVLQGLMDTDGTIAPPGPGVSFRCASRSLADDVAWLVRSLGGRAKIRAEKAVFEVALALPEGFAPCRLSRKADRTRPRTTPDTFRRGIRAVEYVGEKPVQCVSVAHPGRAYVTDNFTVTHNTMVALRAMLAVVDCGGQAAMLAPTEVLAQQHHRSITEMMGELAEGGMLGGSDQGTKVVLLTGSMGMPGRRKALLDLVTGEAGIVIGTHALIEDKVQFHDLGLVVVDEQHRFGVEQRDALRSKGKQPPHLLVMTATPIPRTVAMTVFGDLETSVLDQLPAGRSPIATHVVPAKDKPHFLARAWERVREEVENGHQAYVVCPRIGDAVEEADDLKNAKGGKSGKGAKGAQKKAAEEDGDKRPPLAVLEIAEQLARGPLAGLSVEVLHGRMDPADKDDVMRRFTAGEVKVLVATTVIEVGVNVPNATVMVIMDADRFGVSQLHQLRGRVGRGSAPGLCLLVSEMHEASPARARLAAVAATLDGFELSRIDLEQRREGDVLGQAQSGVRSSLRMLAVIEDEEVIAQAREEATRVVAADPELAQMPGLRAALDALLDTEREQYLEKG
;
A
#
# COMPACT_ATOMS: atom_id res chain seq x y z
N MET A 1 -34.52 34.48 44.80
CA MET A 1 -34.14 33.15 45.33
C MET A 1 -33.66 32.36 44.14
N VAL A 2 -32.34 32.19 44.01
CA VAL A 2 -31.73 31.41 42.94
C VAL A 2 -31.94 29.93 43.31
N CYS A 3 -32.64 29.19 42.46
CA CYS A 3 -32.80 27.75 42.62
C CYS A 3 -31.42 27.11 42.53
N ASN A 4 -30.98 26.53 43.64
CA ASN A 4 -29.76 25.76 43.74
C ASN A 4 -30.02 24.45 42.97
N GLU A 5 -29.64 24.41 41.69
CA GLU A 5 -29.64 23.18 40.90
C GLU A 5 -28.71 22.17 41.63
N HIS A 6 -29.28 21.05 42.07
CA HIS A 6 -28.50 19.93 42.59
C HIS A 6 -27.65 19.39 41.44
N VAL A 7 -26.36 19.70 41.44
CA VAL A 7 -25.38 18.97 40.63
C VAL A 7 -25.36 17.53 41.19
N PRO A 8 -25.59 16.49 40.36
CA PRO A 8 -25.50 15.09 40.80
C PRO A 8 -24.15 14.82 41.48
N ALA A 9 -24.08 13.95 42.49
CA ALA A 9 -22.83 13.75 43.25
C ALA A 9 -21.66 13.27 42.38
N LEU A 10 -21.97 12.68 41.22
CA LEU A 10 -21.00 12.22 40.22
C LEU A 10 -20.38 13.36 39.40
N ASP A 11 -21.11 14.46 39.18
CA ASP A 11 -20.65 15.63 38.42
C ASP A 11 -19.99 16.69 39.33
N GLU A 12 -19.84 16.38 40.63
CA GLU A 12 -19.25 17.30 41.59
C GLU A 12 -17.73 17.44 41.43
N ASP A 13 -17.24 18.69 41.46
CA ASP A 13 -15.80 19.01 41.40
C ASP A 13 -15.05 18.33 42.55
N LEU A 14 -13.99 17.59 42.22
CA LEU A 14 -13.14 16.87 43.16
C LEU A 14 -12.56 17.75 44.27
N LYS A 15 -12.50 19.08 44.08
CA LYS A 15 -12.06 20.02 45.13
C LYS A 15 -12.91 19.94 46.39
N LYS A 16 -14.20 19.64 46.26
CA LYS A 16 -15.12 19.57 47.41
C LYS A 16 -14.99 18.25 48.17
N THR A 17 -14.76 17.15 47.47
CA THR A 17 -14.69 15.79 48.05
C THR A 17 -13.28 15.41 48.51
N LEU A 18 -12.24 15.79 47.78
CA LEU A 18 -10.83 15.40 48.03
C LEU A 18 -9.95 16.56 48.54
N GLY A 19 -10.47 17.78 48.54
CA GLY A 19 -9.76 18.99 48.92
C GLY A 19 -8.94 19.61 47.76
N PRO A 20 -8.65 20.93 47.83
CA PRO A 20 -8.14 21.69 46.69
C PRO A 20 -6.73 21.29 46.23
N ALA A 21 -5.87 20.83 47.14
CA ALA A 21 -4.50 20.44 46.80
C ALA A 21 -4.45 19.13 45.98
N THR A 22 -5.20 18.11 46.40
CA THR A 22 -5.26 16.81 45.73
C THR A 22 -5.99 16.91 44.39
N ALA A 23 -7.14 17.61 44.37
CA ALA A 23 -7.92 17.84 43.16
C ALA A 23 -7.13 18.60 42.08
N LYS A 24 -6.32 19.58 42.49
CA LYS A 24 -5.44 20.31 41.56
C LYS A 24 -4.42 19.38 40.88
N VAL A 25 -3.80 18.47 41.63
CA VAL A 25 -2.83 17.52 41.06
C VAL A 25 -3.51 16.51 40.13
N LEU A 26 -4.70 16.02 40.51
CA LEU A 26 -5.52 15.13 39.68
C LEU A 26 -5.91 15.80 38.35
N ALA A 27 -6.35 17.06 38.39
CA ALA A 27 -6.65 17.84 37.19
C ALA A 27 -5.40 18.11 36.32
N GLU A 28 -4.34 18.67 36.89
CA GLU A 28 -3.15 19.10 36.12
C GLU A 28 -2.32 17.94 35.56
N GLN A 29 -2.25 16.81 36.27
CA GLN A 29 -1.39 15.68 35.87
C GLN A 29 -2.18 14.56 35.20
N LEU A 30 -3.44 14.35 35.59
CA LEU A 30 -4.26 13.23 35.11
C LEU A 30 -5.50 13.67 34.33
N GLY A 31 -5.86 14.96 34.30
CA GLY A 31 -7.05 15.45 33.59
C GLY A 31 -8.36 15.03 34.25
N LEU A 32 -8.36 14.75 35.56
CA LEU A 32 -9.53 14.28 36.31
C LEU A 32 -10.13 15.44 37.11
N HIS A 33 -11.38 15.80 36.82
CA HIS A 33 -12.03 17.00 37.38
C HIS A 33 -13.23 16.67 38.28
N THR A 34 -13.97 15.61 37.96
CA THR A 34 -15.20 15.20 38.66
C THR A 34 -15.07 13.86 39.38
N ALA A 35 -16.03 13.53 40.25
CA ALA A 35 -16.11 12.21 40.87
C ALA A 35 -16.27 11.10 39.82
N LEU A 36 -17.06 11.35 38.76
CA LEU A 36 -17.24 10.44 37.64
C LEU A 36 -15.93 10.20 36.86
N ASP A 37 -15.13 11.24 36.61
CA ASP A 37 -13.81 11.09 35.97
C ASP A 37 -12.91 10.13 36.76
N LEU A 38 -12.91 10.29 38.09
CA LEU A 38 -12.09 9.46 38.98
C LEU A 38 -12.57 8.00 39.04
N LEU A 39 -13.88 7.75 38.94
CA LEU A 39 -14.47 6.42 38.85
C LEU A 39 -14.27 5.75 37.48
N HIS A 40 -13.98 6.53 36.44
CA HIS A 40 -13.57 6.00 35.14
C HIS A 40 -12.05 5.88 34.97
N HIS A 41 -11.27 6.24 36.00
CA HIS A 41 -9.83 6.02 36.04
C HIS A 41 -9.52 4.60 36.52
N TYR A 42 -9.64 3.63 35.62
CA TYR A 42 -9.58 2.21 35.97
C TYR A 42 -8.19 1.70 36.39
N PRO A 43 -8.10 0.65 37.23
CA PRO A 43 -6.84 -0.03 37.53
C PRO A 43 -6.23 -0.68 36.29
N ARG A 44 -4.92 -0.50 36.09
CA ARG A 44 -4.16 -1.14 35.00
C ARG A 44 -3.96 -2.63 35.22
N ARG A 45 -3.80 -3.03 36.49
CA ARG A 45 -3.64 -4.43 36.92
C ARG A 45 -4.09 -4.61 38.36
N TYR A 46 -4.24 -5.86 38.78
CA TYR A 46 -4.57 -6.24 40.15
C TYR A 46 -3.47 -7.14 40.69
N ALA A 47 -3.02 -6.87 41.91
CA ALA A 47 -2.07 -7.74 42.61
C ALA A 47 -2.82 -8.50 43.70
N GLU A 48 -2.61 -9.81 43.81
CA GLU A 48 -3.11 -10.56 44.95
C GLU A 48 -2.32 -10.18 46.20
N ARG A 49 -3.03 -9.96 47.32
CA ARG A 49 -2.41 -9.67 48.61
C ARG A 49 -1.68 -10.92 49.14
N GLY A 50 -0.48 -11.16 48.62
CA GLY A 50 0.31 -12.37 48.87
C GLY A 50 1.33 -12.69 47.78
N GLU A 51 1.07 -12.28 46.54
CA GLU A 51 1.89 -12.55 45.35
C GLU A 51 2.89 -11.41 45.11
N LEU A 52 4.13 -11.76 44.78
CA LEU A 52 5.20 -10.79 44.53
C LEU A 52 5.23 -10.47 43.03
N THR A 53 5.42 -9.20 42.68
CA THR A 53 5.55 -8.78 41.28
C THR A 53 6.85 -9.32 40.69
N SER A 54 6.79 -9.98 39.53
CA SER A 54 7.97 -10.39 38.76
C SER A 54 8.91 -9.20 38.54
N LEU A 55 10.08 -9.22 39.20
CA LEU A 55 11.11 -8.18 39.11
C LEU A 55 11.99 -8.35 37.87
N ALA A 56 11.94 -9.52 37.21
CA ALA A 56 12.72 -9.82 36.01
C ALA A 56 12.26 -9.00 34.80
N GLU A 57 10.95 -8.73 34.70
CA GLU A 57 10.33 -7.95 33.61
C GLU A 57 10.57 -6.44 33.72
N LEU A 58 11.09 -5.96 34.86
CA LEU A 58 11.40 -4.54 35.06
C LEU A 58 12.66 -4.08 34.32
N ALA A 59 13.44 -5.01 33.78
CA ALA A 59 14.60 -4.68 32.94
C ALA A 59 14.19 -3.90 31.68
N ASP A 60 12.97 -4.10 31.19
CA ASP A 60 12.44 -3.48 29.97
C ASP A 60 11.78 -2.10 30.24
N GLN A 61 11.68 -1.68 31.51
CA GLN A 61 10.98 -0.47 31.96
C GLN A 61 11.94 0.57 32.58
N ILE A 62 13.21 0.61 32.15
CA ILE A 62 14.18 1.59 32.61
C ILE A 62 13.68 3.01 32.28
N ASP A 63 13.85 3.93 33.23
CA ASP A 63 13.36 5.30 33.22
C ASP A 63 11.83 5.49 33.36
N GLU A 64 11.06 4.43 33.56
CA GLU A 64 9.62 4.52 33.86
C GLU A 64 9.32 4.57 35.38
N HIS A 65 8.20 5.20 35.75
CA HIS A 65 7.66 5.11 37.12
C HIS A 65 6.84 3.84 37.26
N VAL A 66 7.31 2.91 38.09
CA VAL A 66 6.66 1.61 38.32
C VAL A 66 6.21 1.49 39.77
N THR A 67 5.15 0.72 40.00
CA THR A 67 4.72 0.30 41.36
C THR A 67 4.82 -1.21 41.45
N VAL A 68 5.63 -1.72 42.38
CA VAL A 68 5.94 -3.15 42.53
C VAL A 68 5.60 -3.63 43.94
N VAL A 69 5.08 -4.84 44.05
CA VAL A 69 4.86 -5.53 45.33
C VAL A 69 6.02 -6.49 45.54
N ALA A 70 6.81 -6.29 46.60
CA ALA A 70 7.98 -7.11 46.85
C ALA A 70 8.25 -7.32 48.34
N GLN A 71 9.05 -8.34 48.65
CA GLN A 71 9.53 -8.59 50.00
C GLN A 71 10.92 -8.00 50.19
N VAL A 72 11.18 -7.39 51.34
CA VAL A 72 12.51 -6.90 51.71
C VAL A 72 13.41 -8.10 52.03
N ALA A 73 14.46 -8.28 51.23
CA ALA A 73 15.47 -9.32 51.44
C ALA A 73 16.55 -8.87 52.42
N ASP A 74 17.00 -7.62 52.30
CA ASP A 74 18.09 -7.06 53.09
C ASP A 74 17.98 -5.53 53.15
N ALA A 75 18.43 -4.90 54.24
CA ALA A 75 18.45 -3.45 54.42
C ALA A 75 19.75 -3.02 55.10
N ARG A 76 20.58 -2.23 54.41
CA ARG A 76 21.90 -1.81 54.88
C ARG A 76 22.04 -0.30 54.92
N LEU A 77 22.36 0.22 56.10
CA LEU A 77 22.72 1.62 56.28
C LEU A 77 24.23 1.80 56.06
N LEU A 78 24.59 2.49 54.98
CA LEU A 78 25.95 2.88 54.64
C LEU A 78 26.19 4.34 55.02
N THR A 79 27.26 4.59 55.77
CA THR A 79 27.74 5.95 56.08
C THR A 79 28.99 6.22 55.26
N TYR A 80 29.03 7.34 54.55
CA TYR A 80 30.23 7.76 53.82
C TYR A 80 30.72 9.11 54.34
N GLN A 81 32.05 9.26 54.42
CA GLN A 81 32.69 10.53 54.74
C GLN A 81 33.34 11.10 53.48
N GLY A 82 32.84 12.25 53.03
CA GLY A 82 33.37 13.00 51.89
C GLY A 82 33.86 14.39 52.28
N SER A 83 34.67 15.01 51.42
CA SER A 83 35.32 16.31 51.65
C SER A 83 34.35 17.51 51.85
N ARG A 84 33.05 17.35 51.53
CA ARG A 84 31.98 18.35 51.73
C ARG A 84 30.93 17.97 52.79
N GLY A 85 31.22 16.99 53.66
CA GLY A 85 30.34 16.55 54.75
C GLY A 85 29.93 15.08 54.66
N GLY A 86 29.70 14.43 55.81
CA GLY A 86 29.31 13.02 55.91
C GLY A 86 27.84 12.80 55.60
N GLY A 87 27.53 11.76 54.81
CA GLY A 87 26.17 11.40 54.40
C GLY A 87 25.78 9.98 54.81
N LYS A 88 24.48 9.75 54.95
CA LYS A 88 23.88 8.42 55.15
C LYS A 88 23.20 7.99 53.85
N ARG A 89 23.39 6.73 53.47
CA ARG A 89 22.75 6.07 52.33
C ARG A 89 22.17 4.75 52.84
N LEU A 90 20.87 4.53 52.66
CA LEU A 90 20.24 3.24 52.94
C LEU A 90 20.01 2.52 51.63
N GLU A 91 20.52 1.29 51.57
CA GLU A 91 20.30 0.37 50.47
C GLU A 91 19.39 -0.75 50.96
N VAL A 92 18.18 -0.84 50.40
CA VAL A 92 17.24 -1.92 50.68
C VAL A 92 17.17 -2.81 49.45
N THR A 93 17.50 -4.09 49.56
CA THR A 93 17.31 -5.05 48.47
C THR A 93 15.95 -5.71 48.64
N ILE A 94 15.09 -5.59 47.63
CA ILE A 94 13.81 -6.27 47.57
C ILE A 94 13.89 -7.46 46.59
N THR A 95 13.05 -8.46 46.81
CA THR A 95 12.98 -9.68 46.00
C THR A 95 11.54 -10.16 45.88
N ASP A 96 11.26 -10.82 44.76
CA ASP A 96 10.06 -11.57 44.42
C ASP A 96 10.27 -13.10 44.49
N GLY A 97 11.49 -13.55 44.83
CA GLY A 97 11.89 -14.96 44.80
C GLY A 97 12.68 -15.36 43.54
N SER A 98 12.46 -14.70 42.40
CA SER A 98 13.14 -14.94 41.12
C SER A 98 14.23 -13.91 40.78
N GLY A 99 14.07 -12.67 41.24
CA GLY A 99 14.92 -11.52 40.94
C GLY A 99 15.16 -10.63 42.16
N ARG A 100 16.03 -9.62 41.98
CA ARG A 100 16.39 -8.65 43.04
C ARG A 100 16.43 -7.24 42.48
N LEU A 101 15.84 -6.29 43.21
CA LEU A 101 15.85 -4.87 42.88
C LEU A 101 16.37 -4.06 44.07
N GLN A 102 17.20 -3.04 43.81
CA GLN A 102 17.83 -2.25 44.87
C GLN A 102 17.10 -0.91 45.08
N LEU A 103 16.65 -0.62 46.29
CA LEU A 103 16.09 0.68 46.65
C LEU A 103 17.18 1.50 47.33
N VAL A 104 17.36 2.75 46.91
CA VAL A 104 18.40 3.62 47.45
C VAL A 104 17.78 4.90 48.01
N PHE A 105 18.04 5.17 49.29
CA PHE A 105 17.63 6.39 49.99
C PHE A 105 18.87 7.15 50.46
N PHE A 106 18.90 8.47 50.28
CA PHE A 106 20.00 9.33 50.71
C PHE A 106 19.59 10.36 51.78
N GLY A 107 20.54 10.80 52.60
CA GLY A 107 20.40 11.95 53.50
C GLY A 107 19.44 11.75 54.67
N SER A 108 18.65 12.78 55.00
CA SER A 108 17.66 12.77 56.10
C SER A 108 16.48 11.84 55.84
N GLY A 109 16.21 11.48 54.57
CA GLY A 109 15.14 10.57 54.16
C GLY A 109 15.35 9.10 54.51
N VAL A 110 16.46 8.76 55.15
CA VAL A 110 16.85 7.38 55.50
C VAL A 110 16.21 6.87 56.79
N HIS A 111 15.83 7.77 57.71
CA HIS A 111 15.42 7.39 59.07
C HIS A 111 14.11 6.59 59.16
N LYS A 112 13.11 6.94 58.34
CA LYS A 112 11.81 6.27 58.33
C LYS A 112 11.87 4.91 57.61
N PRO A 113 12.40 4.80 56.37
CA PRO A 113 12.52 3.50 55.71
C PRO A 113 13.43 2.51 56.46
N HIS A 114 14.49 2.97 57.14
CA HIS A 114 15.33 2.08 57.95
C HIS A 114 14.59 1.43 59.13
N LYS A 115 13.54 2.08 59.65
CA LYS A 115 12.71 1.52 60.74
C LYS A 115 11.60 0.61 60.22
N GLU A 116 11.04 0.93 59.05
CA GLU A 116 9.83 0.28 58.53
C GLU A 116 10.12 -0.84 57.52
N LEU A 117 11.23 -0.77 56.78
CA LEU A 117 11.62 -1.75 55.76
C LEU A 117 12.64 -2.75 56.32
N LEU A 118 12.20 -3.55 57.28
CA LEU A 118 13.02 -4.61 57.87
C LEU A 118 13.00 -5.87 56.97
N PRO A 119 14.09 -6.67 56.94
CA PRO A 119 14.10 -7.94 56.22
C PRO A 119 12.91 -8.83 56.61
N GLY A 120 12.23 -9.39 55.61
CA GLY A 120 11.00 -10.17 55.78
C GLY A 120 9.71 -9.38 55.62
N SER A 121 9.73 -8.06 55.76
CA SER A 121 8.55 -7.22 55.54
C SER A 121 8.13 -7.18 54.06
N ARG A 122 6.82 -7.10 53.81
CA ARG A 122 6.24 -6.92 52.48
C ARG A 122 5.71 -5.50 52.34
N ALA A 123 5.95 -4.88 51.19
CA ALA A 123 5.46 -3.53 50.92
C ALA A 123 5.26 -3.32 49.42
N MET A 124 4.46 -2.29 49.10
CA MET A 124 4.40 -1.72 47.76
C MET A 124 5.46 -0.64 47.65
N PHE A 125 6.20 -0.64 46.54
CA PHE A 125 7.25 0.33 46.25
C PHE A 125 6.96 1.02 44.92
N ALA A 126 6.92 2.34 44.89
CA ALA A 126 6.70 3.13 43.69
C ALA A 126 7.87 4.09 43.44
N GLY A 127 8.44 4.07 42.23
CA GLY A 127 9.53 4.97 41.87
C GLY A 127 10.03 4.78 40.45
N LYS A 128 10.94 5.65 40.04
CA LYS A 128 11.60 5.59 38.72
C LYS A 128 12.63 4.46 38.70
N VAL A 129 12.52 3.55 37.74
CA VAL A 129 13.51 2.49 37.48
C VAL A 129 14.77 3.10 36.89
N GLY A 130 15.92 2.83 37.49
CA GLY A 130 17.22 3.22 36.98
C GLY A 130 18.20 2.05 37.01
N MET A 131 19.31 2.19 36.29
CA MET A 131 20.39 1.20 36.27
C MET A 131 21.66 1.84 36.84
N PHE A 132 22.24 1.23 37.87
CA PHE A 132 23.51 1.69 38.44
C PHE A 132 24.42 0.50 38.73
N ASN A 133 25.64 0.56 38.20
CA ASN A 133 26.63 -0.51 38.33
C ASN A 133 26.11 -1.91 37.92
N ARG A 134 25.38 -1.96 36.78
CA ARG A 134 24.71 -3.15 36.24
C ARG A 134 23.64 -3.79 37.16
N LYS A 135 23.12 -3.04 38.13
CA LYS A 135 22.00 -3.45 38.98
C LYS A 135 20.82 -2.49 38.79
N LEU A 136 19.62 -3.05 38.67
CA LEU A 136 18.39 -2.28 38.66
C LEU A 136 18.18 -1.66 40.05
N GLN A 137 17.80 -0.38 40.07
CA GLN A 137 17.53 0.33 41.30
C GLN A 137 16.35 1.31 41.19
N LEU A 138 15.67 1.55 42.32
CA LEU A 138 14.76 2.68 42.51
C LEU A 138 15.44 3.70 43.42
N ALA A 139 15.65 4.91 42.92
CA ALA A 139 16.18 6.01 43.70
C ALA A 139 15.03 6.76 44.40
N HIS A 140 15.08 6.87 45.73
CA HIS A 140 14.05 7.49 46.56
C HIS A 140 12.60 7.04 46.25
N PRO A 141 12.32 5.73 46.23
CA PRO A 141 10.95 5.26 45.99
C PRO A 141 10.04 5.62 47.17
N ALA A 142 8.80 5.97 46.84
CA ALA A 142 7.72 5.96 47.82
C ALA A 142 7.35 4.51 48.15
N TYR A 143 6.90 4.24 49.37
CA TYR A 143 6.48 2.90 49.77
C TYR A 143 5.28 2.95 50.73
N GLU A 144 4.46 1.91 50.66
CA GLU A 144 3.35 1.64 51.59
C GLU A 144 3.50 0.21 52.12
N PRO A 145 3.75 0.01 53.42
CA PRO A 145 3.83 -1.32 54.02
C PRO A 145 2.51 -2.08 53.86
N LEU A 146 2.60 -3.34 53.41
CA LEU A 146 1.47 -4.26 53.39
C LEU A 146 1.51 -5.01 54.73
N GLY A 147 0.72 -4.55 55.70
CA GLY A 147 0.82 -4.94 57.12
C GLY A 147 1.05 -6.43 57.37
N GLY A 148 1.98 -6.74 58.28
CA GLY A 148 2.22 -8.07 58.84
C GLY A 148 1.36 -8.33 60.08
N ASP A 149 0.92 -9.58 60.22
CA ASP A 149 0.15 -10.16 61.33
C ASP A 149 -0.97 -9.30 61.90
N ALA A 150 -2.14 -9.36 61.25
CA ALA A 150 -3.40 -9.21 61.96
C ALA A 150 -3.54 -10.41 62.91
N GLY A 151 -3.45 -10.16 64.21
CA GLY A 151 -3.76 -11.16 65.24
C GLY A 151 -5.10 -11.83 64.98
N GLU A 152 -5.16 -13.11 65.34
CA GLU A 152 -6.30 -14.03 65.22
C GLU A 152 -7.66 -13.33 65.44
N SER A 153 -8.31 -13.01 64.33
CA SER A 153 -9.75 -12.79 64.25
C SER A 153 -10.22 -13.19 62.86
N ASP A 154 -11.44 -13.71 62.74
CA ASP A 154 -12.07 -14.14 61.48
C ASP A 154 -12.08 -13.06 60.37
N ALA A 155 -11.85 -11.78 60.71
CA ALA A 155 -11.71 -10.69 59.76
C ALA A 155 -10.39 -10.74 58.95
N ALA A 156 -9.34 -11.38 59.47
CA ALA A 156 -8.04 -11.50 58.79
C ALA A 156 -8.08 -12.47 57.59
N ALA A 157 -8.92 -13.50 57.65
CA ALA A 157 -9.12 -14.45 56.55
C ALA A 157 -9.90 -13.82 55.37
N ALA A 158 -10.85 -12.89 55.65
CA ALA A 158 -11.52 -12.10 54.63
C ALA A 158 -10.63 -11.00 54.01
N PHE A 159 -9.51 -10.67 54.67
CA PHE A 159 -8.52 -9.67 54.24
C PHE A 159 -7.35 -10.31 53.45
N ALA A 160 -7.05 -11.59 53.69
CA ALA A 160 -6.07 -12.38 52.98
C ALA A 160 -6.69 -12.93 51.68
N GLY A 161 -6.27 -12.42 50.52
CA GLY A 161 -6.83 -12.76 49.21
C GLY A 161 -7.52 -11.60 48.48
N GLN A 162 -7.63 -10.42 49.10
CA GLN A 162 -8.16 -9.24 48.41
C GLN A 162 -7.23 -8.81 47.29
N LEU A 163 -7.79 -8.66 46.09
CA LEU A 163 -7.12 -8.12 44.91
C LEU A 163 -6.89 -6.62 45.11
N ILE A 164 -5.64 -6.19 45.04
CA ILE A 164 -5.22 -4.80 45.21
C ILE A 164 -5.19 -4.13 43.83
N PRO A 165 -6.05 -3.14 43.57
CA PRO A 165 -6.04 -2.40 42.31
C PRO A 165 -4.78 -1.53 42.20
N ILE A 166 -4.09 -1.62 41.07
CA ILE A 166 -2.92 -0.81 40.74
C ILE A 166 -3.29 0.15 39.61
N TYR A 167 -3.40 1.43 39.95
CA TYR A 167 -3.79 2.52 39.06
C TYR A 167 -2.60 3.10 38.28
N PRO A 168 -2.84 3.68 37.09
CA PRO A 168 -1.86 4.54 36.44
C PRO A 168 -1.48 5.71 37.35
N ALA A 169 -0.23 5.71 37.84
CA ALA A 169 0.31 6.73 38.75
C ALA A 169 1.08 7.82 38.00
N CYS A 170 1.23 9.00 38.60
CA CYS A 170 2.10 10.08 38.10
C CYS A 170 3.20 10.41 39.11
N LYS A 171 4.18 11.23 38.72
CA LYS A 171 5.32 11.61 39.57
C LYS A 171 4.89 12.20 40.94
N GLN A 172 3.70 12.80 41.00
CA GLN A 172 3.17 13.47 42.20
C GLN A 172 2.12 12.65 42.95
N LEU A 173 1.56 11.59 42.34
CA LEU A 173 0.43 10.84 42.87
C LEU A 173 0.60 9.35 42.63
N GLU A 174 0.83 8.60 43.71
CA GLU A 174 1.07 7.17 43.71
C GLU A 174 -0.24 6.36 43.69
N SER A 175 -0.18 5.11 43.21
CA SER A 175 -1.35 4.25 43.02
C SER A 175 -2.22 4.10 44.27
N TRP A 176 -1.64 3.98 45.47
CA TRP A 176 -2.44 3.84 46.71
C TRP A 176 -3.08 5.16 47.15
N LYS A 177 -2.52 6.32 46.78
CA LYS A 177 -3.19 7.61 47.01
C LYS A 177 -4.38 7.76 46.06
N ILE A 178 -4.21 7.34 44.80
CA ILE A 178 -5.32 7.26 43.84
C ILE A 178 -6.41 6.32 44.37
N ALA A 179 -6.05 5.13 44.84
CA ALA A 179 -7.00 4.19 45.44
C ALA A 179 -7.77 4.81 46.62
N LYS A 180 -7.09 5.55 47.51
CA LYS A 180 -7.75 6.28 48.62
C LYS A 180 -8.70 7.37 48.11
N CYS A 181 -8.37 8.04 47.02
CA CYS A 181 -9.25 9.03 46.40
C CYS A 181 -10.48 8.35 45.77
N VAL A 182 -10.29 7.24 45.05
CA VAL A 182 -11.37 6.42 44.49
C VAL A 182 -12.29 5.93 45.61
N ASP A 183 -11.73 5.39 46.70
CA ASP A 183 -12.51 4.92 47.86
C ASP A 183 -13.39 6.01 48.49
N ALA A 184 -12.94 7.27 48.46
CA ALA A 184 -13.70 8.39 48.98
C ALA A 184 -14.91 8.74 48.11
N VAL A 185 -14.83 8.50 46.80
CA VAL A 185 -15.93 8.77 45.85
C VAL A 185 -16.74 7.53 45.50
N LEU A 186 -16.24 6.31 45.75
CA LEU A 186 -16.89 5.04 45.39
C LEU A 186 -18.34 4.90 45.90
N PRO A 187 -18.74 5.40 47.08
CA PRO A 187 -20.14 5.38 47.50
C PRO A 187 -21.09 6.15 46.58
N SER A 188 -20.60 7.16 45.85
CA SER A 188 -21.40 7.94 44.89
C SER A 188 -21.79 7.16 43.63
N VAL A 189 -21.18 5.99 43.38
CA VAL A 189 -21.55 5.09 42.26
C VAL A 189 -23.02 4.70 42.29
N MET A 190 -23.68 4.70 43.46
CA MET A 190 -25.12 4.40 43.57
C MET A 190 -26.02 5.41 42.85
N GLU A 191 -25.51 6.59 42.54
CA GLU A 191 -26.22 7.60 41.75
C GLU A 191 -25.98 7.46 40.24
N ALA A 192 -25.16 6.48 39.82
CA ALA A 192 -24.83 6.30 38.40
C ALA A 192 -26.05 5.81 37.62
N VAL A 193 -26.37 6.54 36.54
CA VAL A 193 -27.43 6.17 35.61
C VAL A 193 -26.87 5.16 34.61
N ASP A 194 -27.52 4.01 34.51
CA ASP A 194 -27.11 2.96 33.57
C ASP A 194 -27.46 3.38 32.12
N PRO A 195 -26.47 3.51 31.21
CA PRO A 195 -26.73 3.91 29.82
C PRO A 195 -27.31 2.77 28.99
N LEU A 196 -27.23 1.51 29.43
CA LEU A 196 -27.74 0.36 28.69
C LEU A 196 -29.22 0.10 29.02
N PRO A 197 -30.08 -0.11 28.00
CA PRO A 197 -31.45 -0.55 28.23
C PRO A 197 -31.50 -1.87 29.00
N PRO A 198 -32.43 -2.05 29.97
CA PRO A 198 -32.53 -3.29 30.76
C PRO A 198 -32.66 -4.55 29.90
N ALA A 199 -33.42 -4.49 28.81
CA ALA A 199 -33.59 -5.61 27.89
C ALA A 199 -32.28 -6.03 27.19
N LEU A 200 -31.45 -5.05 26.81
CA LEU A 200 -30.15 -5.31 26.19
C LEU A 200 -29.15 -5.89 27.19
N ARG A 201 -29.13 -5.33 28.41
CA ARG A 201 -28.29 -5.78 29.52
C ARG A 201 -28.62 -7.23 29.92
N GLU A 202 -29.90 -7.54 30.11
CA GLU A 202 -30.38 -8.87 30.53
C GLU A 202 -30.20 -9.93 29.44
N GLY A 203 -30.52 -9.59 28.19
CA GLY A 203 -30.35 -10.51 27.05
C GLY A 203 -28.89 -10.93 26.81
N ARG A 204 -27.92 -10.17 27.34
CA ARG A 204 -26.48 -10.40 27.19
C ARG A 204 -25.78 -10.82 28.50
N GLY A 205 -26.51 -11.00 29.59
CA GLY A 205 -25.93 -11.39 30.89
C GLY A 205 -24.92 -10.38 31.43
N LEU A 206 -25.14 -9.08 31.19
CA LEU A 206 -24.27 -8.01 31.67
C LEU A 206 -24.72 -7.53 33.06
N VAL A 207 -23.76 -7.33 33.96
CA VAL A 207 -24.03 -6.76 35.29
C VAL A 207 -24.41 -5.28 35.18
N PRO A 208 -25.18 -4.69 36.12
CA PRO A 208 -25.48 -3.24 36.14
C PRO A 208 -24.22 -2.36 36.20
N LEU A 209 -24.30 -1.10 35.71
CA LEU A 209 -23.15 -0.18 35.69
C LEU A 209 -22.56 0.02 37.09
N THR A 210 -23.45 0.17 38.08
CA THR A 210 -23.09 0.32 39.48
C THR A 210 -22.26 -0.84 40.00
N GLU A 211 -22.66 -2.07 39.65
CA GLU A 211 -21.95 -3.29 40.01
C GLU A 211 -20.61 -3.40 39.27
N ALA A 212 -20.55 -3.03 37.98
CA ALA A 212 -19.31 -3.04 37.22
C ALA A 212 -18.28 -2.04 37.76
N LEU A 213 -18.68 -0.81 38.08
CA LEU A 213 -17.80 0.20 38.70
C LEU A 213 -17.32 -0.24 40.09
N LEU A 214 -18.18 -0.90 40.87
CA LEU A 214 -17.75 -1.48 42.15
C LEU A 214 -16.76 -2.62 41.93
N LYS A 215 -17.05 -3.56 41.02
CA LYS A 215 -16.20 -4.72 40.74
C LYS A 215 -14.86 -4.37 40.11
N ILE A 216 -14.78 -3.32 39.29
CA ILE A 216 -13.50 -2.88 38.72
C ILE A 216 -12.61 -2.25 39.80
N HIS A 217 -13.15 -1.49 40.75
CA HIS A 217 -12.32 -0.86 41.79
C HIS A 217 -12.10 -1.72 43.03
N ARG A 218 -13.06 -2.60 43.37
CA ARG A 218 -13.02 -3.52 44.51
C ARG A 218 -13.49 -4.94 44.13
N PRO A 219 -12.73 -5.66 43.29
CA PRO A 219 -13.05 -7.04 42.94
C PRO A 219 -12.84 -7.97 44.13
N ALA A 220 -13.78 -8.90 44.36
CA ALA A 220 -13.58 -9.99 45.30
C ALA A 220 -12.86 -11.18 44.64
N THR A 221 -13.09 -11.39 43.34
CA THR A 221 -12.54 -12.48 42.55
C THR A 221 -12.02 -12.00 41.20
N LYS A 222 -11.21 -12.83 40.50
CA LYS A 222 -10.80 -12.54 39.12
C LYS A 222 -11.98 -12.51 38.15
N ALA A 223 -13.02 -13.32 38.40
CA ALA A 223 -14.25 -13.31 37.62
C ALA A 223 -14.99 -11.97 37.71
N ASP A 224 -14.96 -11.30 38.87
CA ASP A 224 -15.55 -9.95 39.01
C ASP A 224 -14.87 -8.93 38.09
N ILE A 225 -13.55 -9.03 37.92
CA ILE A 225 -12.79 -8.17 37.02
C ILE A 225 -13.21 -8.42 35.58
N GLU A 226 -13.36 -9.68 35.18
CA GLU A 226 -13.79 -10.05 33.82
C GLU A 226 -15.21 -9.57 33.53
N ASP A 227 -16.15 -9.75 34.46
CA ASP A 227 -17.52 -9.25 34.31
C ASP A 227 -17.56 -7.73 34.22
N ALA A 228 -16.80 -7.03 35.06
CA ALA A 228 -16.71 -5.57 35.03
C ALA A 228 -16.09 -5.06 33.71
N ARG A 229 -15.00 -5.68 33.26
CA ARG A 229 -14.37 -5.35 31.97
C ARG A 229 -15.32 -5.59 30.81
N ARG A 230 -15.96 -6.76 30.75
CA ARG A 230 -16.94 -7.10 29.71
C ARG A 230 -18.05 -6.07 29.64
N ARG A 231 -18.56 -5.64 30.80
CA ARG A 231 -19.60 -4.62 30.90
C ARG A 231 -19.11 -3.23 30.44
N LEU A 232 -17.99 -2.76 30.96
CA LEU A 232 -17.46 -1.41 30.66
C LEU A 232 -16.98 -1.27 29.21
N LYS A 233 -16.40 -2.33 28.62
CA LYS A 233 -16.08 -2.38 27.18
C LYS A 233 -17.33 -2.20 26.32
N TRP A 234 -18.42 -2.85 26.72
CA TRP A 234 -19.69 -2.74 26.01
C TRP A 234 -20.29 -1.34 26.17
N ASP A 235 -20.29 -0.74 27.36
CA ASP A 235 -20.77 0.64 27.51
C ASP A 235 -20.04 1.61 26.58
N GLU A 236 -18.72 1.50 26.53
CA GLU A 236 -17.88 2.32 25.66
C GLU A 236 -18.14 2.07 24.17
N ALA A 237 -18.19 0.80 23.74
CA ALA A 237 -18.51 0.44 22.36
C ALA A 237 -19.93 0.89 21.96
N PHE A 238 -20.91 0.77 22.86
CA PHE A 238 -22.31 1.09 22.56
C PHE A 238 -22.52 2.58 22.37
N VAL A 239 -22.08 3.38 23.34
CA VAL A 239 -22.27 4.84 23.30
C VAL A 239 -21.61 5.42 22.04
N LEU A 240 -20.41 4.94 21.74
CA LEU A 240 -19.66 5.30 20.54
C LEU A 240 -20.38 4.87 19.25
N GLN A 241 -20.88 3.63 19.18
CA GLN A 241 -21.64 3.16 18.02
C GLN A 241 -22.98 3.88 17.84
N VAL A 242 -23.62 4.33 18.92
CA VAL A 242 -24.83 5.16 18.87
C VAL A 242 -24.51 6.55 18.35
N ALA A 243 -23.38 7.16 18.76
CA ALA A 243 -22.90 8.42 18.19
C ALA A 243 -22.68 8.31 16.67
N LEU A 244 -21.96 7.27 16.24
CA LEU A 244 -21.69 7.01 14.82
C LEU A 244 -22.97 6.70 14.04
N ALA A 245 -23.89 5.92 14.61
CA ALA A 245 -25.17 5.62 13.98
C ALA A 245 -26.05 6.87 13.82
N ARG A 246 -26.08 7.77 14.81
CA ARG A 246 -26.78 9.07 14.70
C ARG A 246 -26.13 9.95 13.64
N ARG A 247 -24.80 9.98 13.57
CA ARG A 247 -24.05 10.69 12.53
C ARG A 247 -24.36 10.15 11.14
N ARG A 248 -24.25 8.83 10.92
CA ARG A 248 -24.63 8.17 9.66
C ARG A 248 -26.08 8.48 9.28
N ARG A 249 -27.00 8.47 10.26
CA ARG A 249 -28.40 8.85 10.02
C ARG A 249 -28.54 10.32 9.62
N ALA A 250 -27.86 11.23 10.31
CA ALA A 250 -27.86 12.65 9.98
C ALA A 250 -27.28 12.91 8.58
N ASP A 251 -26.16 12.26 8.24
CA ASP A 251 -25.57 12.31 6.90
C ASP A 251 -26.51 11.69 5.85
N SER A 252 -27.21 10.58 6.15
CA SER A 252 -28.22 9.99 5.25
C SER A 252 -29.46 10.86 5.05
N GLN A 253 -29.70 11.82 5.94
CA GLN A 253 -30.78 12.80 5.81
C GLN A 253 -30.33 14.07 5.05
N LEU A 254 -29.02 14.24 4.82
CA LEU A 254 -28.55 15.30 3.94
C LEU A 254 -28.92 14.93 2.51
N PRO A 255 -29.70 15.78 1.81
CA PRO A 255 -30.06 15.50 0.44
C PRO A 255 -28.82 15.59 -0.45
N ALA A 256 -28.52 14.52 -1.19
CA ALA A 256 -27.56 14.51 -2.29
C ALA A 256 -28.29 14.39 -3.62
N VAL A 257 -27.62 14.79 -4.70
CA VAL A 257 -28.14 14.61 -6.07
C VAL A 257 -27.78 13.19 -6.52
N PRO A 258 -28.75 12.29 -6.76
CA PRO A 258 -28.47 10.96 -7.28
C PRO A 258 -27.75 11.05 -8.63
N ARG A 259 -26.59 10.40 -8.74
CA ARG A 259 -25.78 10.33 -9.96
C ARG A 259 -25.89 8.92 -10.55
N ARG A 260 -26.77 8.76 -11.53
CA ARG A 260 -27.00 7.49 -12.23
C ARG A 260 -26.28 7.51 -13.57
N PRO A 261 -25.40 6.53 -13.86
CA PRO A 261 -24.81 6.40 -15.18
C PRO A 261 -25.86 6.52 -16.29
N ALA A 262 -25.63 7.42 -17.25
CA ALA A 262 -26.58 7.63 -18.34
C ALA A 262 -26.32 6.59 -19.45
N PRO A 263 -27.34 5.82 -19.88
CA PRO A 263 -27.18 4.92 -21.02
C PRO A 263 -26.77 5.68 -22.27
N GLY A 264 -25.66 5.26 -22.90
CA GLY A 264 -25.06 5.94 -24.05
C GLY A 264 -24.28 7.22 -23.71
N GLY A 265 -23.95 7.43 -22.43
CA GLY A 265 -23.17 8.58 -21.97
C GLY A 265 -21.67 8.51 -22.26
N LEU A 266 -20.93 9.43 -21.66
CA LEU A 266 -19.48 9.51 -21.66
C LEU A 266 -18.84 8.29 -21.00
N LEU A 267 -19.41 7.74 -19.91
CA LEU A 267 -18.90 6.51 -19.30
C LEU A 267 -18.99 5.33 -20.27
N ASP A 268 -20.14 5.12 -20.92
CA ASP A 268 -20.31 4.06 -21.91
C ASP A 268 -19.37 4.25 -23.12
N SER A 269 -19.19 5.50 -23.56
CA SER A 269 -18.26 5.84 -24.64
C SER A 269 -16.80 5.59 -24.26
N PHE A 270 -16.45 5.79 -22.99
CA PHE A 270 -15.12 5.51 -22.46
C PHE A 270 -14.90 4.00 -22.28
N ASP A 271 -15.83 3.29 -21.64
CA ASP A 271 -15.78 1.84 -21.46
C ASP A 271 -15.69 1.12 -22.81
N ALA A 272 -16.39 1.62 -23.84
CA ALA A 272 -16.31 1.09 -25.22
C ALA A 272 -14.95 1.34 -25.92
N LYS A 273 -14.18 2.32 -25.46
CA LYS A 273 -12.83 2.63 -25.96
C LYS A 273 -11.72 1.94 -25.15
N LEU A 274 -12.05 1.27 -24.04
CA LEU A 274 -11.05 0.58 -23.25
C LEU A 274 -10.44 -0.58 -24.04
N PRO A 275 -9.10 -0.70 -24.08
CA PRO A 275 -8.44 -1.79 -24.79
C PRO A 275 -8.50 -3.14 -24.04
N PHE A 276 -9.20 -3.19 -22.90
CA PHE A 276 -9.35 -4.36 -22.04
C PHE A 276 -10.68 -4.33 -21.28
N THR A 277 -11.21 -5.49 -20.88
CA THR A 277 -12.34 -5.61 -19.96
C THR A 277 -11.86 -5.54 -18.52
N LEU A 278 -12.70 -5.00 -17.65
CA LEU A 278 -12.43 -4.86 -16.23
C LEU A 278 -12.45 -6.22 -15.54
N THR A 279 -11.61 -6.40 -14.52
CA THR A 279 -11.63 -7.62 -13.70
C THR A 279 -12.93 -7.75 -12.91
N GLU A 280 -13.30 -8.96 -12.48
CA GLU A 280 -14.49 -9.19 -11.64
C GLU A 280 -14.46 -8.33 -10.36
N GLY A 281 -13.28 -8.18 -9.73
CA GLY A 281 -13.09 -7.28 -8.60
C GLY A 281 -13.34 -5.81 -8.97
N GLN A 282 -12.80 -5.35 -10.10
CA GLN A 282 -13.04 -3.98 -10.59
C GLN A 282 -14.50 -3.74 -10.97
N GLN A 283 -15.19 -4.74 -11.55
CA GLN A 283 -16.61 -4.66 -11.90
C GLN A 283 -17.49 -4.61 -10.65
N THR A 284 -17.23 -5.50 -9.68
CA THR A 284 -17.96 -5.57 -8.40
C THR A 284 -17.83 -4.26 -7.65
N VAL A 285 -16.60 -3.77 -7.46
CA VAL A 285 -16.33 -2.51 -6.78
C VAL A 285 -16.94 -1.32 -7.54
N SER A 286 -16.85 -1.29 -8.87
CA SER A 286 -17.48 -0.21 -9.65
C SER A 286 -19.00 -0.23 -9.49
N LYS A 287 -19.61 -1.42 -9.46
CA LYS A 287 -21.05 -1.57 -9.25
C LYS A 287 -21.47 -1.07 -7.87
N GLU A 288 -20.74 -1.44 -6.81
CA GLU A 288 -20.98 -0.92 -5.46
C GLU A 288 -20.93 0.62 -5.43
N ILE A 289 -19.91 1.21 -6.07
CA ILE A 289 -19.80 2.67 -6.17
C ILE A 289 -20.97 3.26 -6.96
N PHE A 290 -21.39 2.66 -8.07
CA PHE A 290 -22.52 3.17 -8.86
C PHE A 290 -23.86 3.05 -8.13
N ASP A 291 -24.07 1.96 -7.41
CA ASP A 291 -25.28 1.75 -6.61
C ASP A 291 -25.39 2.82 -5.52
N ASP A 292 -24.28 3.18 -4.87
CA ASP A 292 -24.23 4.25 -3.87
C ASP A 292 -24.37 5.65 -4.48
N LEU A 293 -23.71 5.92 -5.61
CA LEU A 293 -23.86 7.19 -6.33
C LEU A 293 -25.31 7.44 -6.76
N ALA A 294 -26.08 6.38 -6.99
CA ALA A 294 -27.49 6.45 -7.39
C ALA A 294 -28.47 6.73 -6.24
N THR A 295 -27.99 6.85 -5.01
CA THR A 295 -28.80 7.13 -3.81
C THR A 295 -29.10 8.63 -3.64
N ASP A 296 -30.10 8.96 -2.83
CA ASP A 296 -30.52 10.32 -2.47
C ASP A 296 -29.74 10.91 -1.29
N HIS A 297 -28.73 10.21 -0.82
CA HIS A 297 -27.84 10.60 0.26
C HIS A 297 -26.37 10.52 -0.16
N PRO A 298 -25.46 11.31 0.46
CA PRO A 298 -24.06 11.31 0.07
C PRO A 298 -23.42 9.93 0.32
N MET A 299 -22.61 9.47 -0.63
CA MET A 299 -21.80 8.25 -0.50
C MET A 299 -20.55 8.58 0.30
N HIS A 300 -20.15 7.68 1.20
CA HIS A 300 -18.93 7.78 2.00
C HIS A 300 -18.17 6.44 1.96
N ARG A 301 -17.35 6.25 0.91
CA ARG A 301 -16.71 4.95 0.62
C ARG A 301 -15.20 5.03 0.57
N LEU A 302 -14.53 4.00 1.10
CA LEU A 302 -13.10 3.76 1.00
C LEU A 302 -12.84 2.66 -0.03
N LEU A 303 -12.12 2.99 -1.09
CA LEU A 303 -11.54 2.07 -2.06
C LEU A 303 -10.10 1.74 -1.66
N GLN A 304 -9.86 0.48 -1.31
CA GLN A 304 -8.53 -0.03 -0.95
C GLN A 304 -8.06 -1.00 -2.02
N GLY A 305 -6.82 -0.84 -2.53
CA GLY A 305 -6.27 -1.76 -3.51
C GLY A 305 -4.75 -1.63 -3.67
N GLU A 306 -4.09 -2.73 -4.00
CA GLU A 306 -2.65 -2.74 -4.28
C GLU A 306 -2.31 -2.39 -5.75
N VAL A 307 -1.05 -2.01 -5.99
CA VAL A 307 -0.58 -1.41 -7.25
C VAL A 307 -0.14 -2.48 -8.27
N GLY A 308 -0.94 -2.80 -9.29
CA GLY A 308 -0.44 -3.39 -10.56
C GLY A 308 -0.70 -4.88 -10.87
N SER A 309 -1.89 -5.43 -10.64
CA SER A 309 -2.17 -6.88 -10.76
C SER A 309 -2.72 -7.35 -12.14
N GLY A 310 -1.90 -7.67 -13.14
CA GLY A 310 -2.46 -8.45 -14.28
C GLY A 310 -1.70 -8.71 -15.60
N LYS A 311 -0.37 -8.92 -15.67
CA LYS A 311 0.29 -9.36 -16.93
C LYS A 311 1.56 -10.21 -16.80
N ALA A 312 1.69 -11.11 -15.82
CA ALA A 312 2.93 -11.88 -15.68
C ALA A 312 3.06 -12.99 -16.72
N GLN A 313 4.28 -13.15 -17.25
CA GLN A 313 4.70 -14.27 -18.09
C GLN A 313 6.06 -14.79 -17.64
N PRO A 314 6.40 -16.06 -17.91
CA PRO A 314 7.71 -16.62 -17.59
C PRO A 314 8.86 -15.80 -18.18
N LEU A 315 10.02 -15.75 -17.51
CA LEU A 315 11.19 -15.03 -18.01
C LEU A 315 11.67 -15.54 -19.39
N ASP A 316 11.41 -16.81 -19.70
CA ASP A 316 11.71 -17.47 -20.97
C ASP A 316 10.63 -17.24 -22.05
N ALA A 317 9.51 -16.56 -21.72
CA ALA A 317 8.51 -16.20 -22.71
C ALA A 317 9.06 -15.19 -23.73
N LEU A 318 8.65 -15.29 -24.98
CA LEU A 318 9.13 -14.41 -26.05
C LEU A 318 8.21 -13.20 -26.24
N VAL A 319 8.81 -12.04 -26.50
CA VAL A 319 8.14 -10.77 -26.80
C VAL A 319 8.71 -10.20 -28.10
N LEU A 320 7.83 -9.79 -29.01
CA LEU A 320 8.24 -9.26 -30.31
C LEU A 320 8.70 -7.81 -30.19
N THR A 321 9.92 -7.54 -30.64
CA THR A 321 10.50 -6.19 -30.74
C THR A 321 10.74 -5.84 -32.20
N PRO A 322 10.97 -4.55 -32.54
CA PRO A 322 11.34 -4.16 -33.91
C PRO A 322 12.61 -4.84 -34.43
N ALA A 323 13.48 -5.34 -33.55
CA ALA A 323 14.71 -6.04 -33.88
C ALA A 323 14.58 -7.57 -33.91
N GLY A 324 13.37 -8.13 -33.69
CA GLY A 324 13.13 -9.58 -33.56
C GLY A 324 12.57 -9.96 -32.19
N PHE A 325 12.42 -11.25 -31.91
CA PHE A 325 11.96 -11.70 -30.59
C PHE A 325 13.07 -11.61 -29.54
N ARG A 326 12.72 -11.08 -28.37
CA ARG A 326 13.56 -11.10 -27.16
C ARG A 326 12.83 -11.85 -26.05
N THR A 327 13.59 -12.43 -25.12
CA THR A 327 12.98 -13.09 -23.96
C THR A 327 12.44 -12.04 -22.99
N MET A 328 11.37 -12.36 -22.27
CA MET A 328 10.74 -11.48 -21.29
C MET A 328 11.75 -11.01 -20.23
N GLY A 329 12.65 -11.90 -19.81
CA GLY A 329 13.71 -11.57 -18.85
C GLY A 329 14.80 -10.63 -19.37
N GLU A 330 14.96 -10.50 -20.69
CA GLU A 330 15.92 -9.56 -21.30
C GLU A 330 15.36 -8.15 -21.47
N LEU A 331 14.06 -7.94 -21.31
CA LEU A 331 13.42 -6.65 -21.54
C LEU A 331 13.67 -5.67 -20.39
N THR A 332 13.98 -4.43 -20.75
CA THR A 332 14.26 -3.32 -19.83
C THR A 332 13.43 -2.08 -20.19
N VAL A 333 13.26 -1.18 -19.21
CA VAL A 333 12.58 0.10 -19.46
C VAL A 333 13.35 0.89 -20.53
N GLY A 334 12.65 1.35 -21.56
CA GLY A 334 13.21 2.01 -22.73
C GLY A 334 13.37 1.11 -23.95
N ASP A 335 13.24 -0.21 -23.81
CA ASP A 335 13.22 -1.12 -24.98
C ASP A 335 11.93 -0.92 -25.79
N GLU A 336 12.01 -1.09 -27.12
CA GLU A 336 10.87 -1.01 -28.02
C GLU A 336 10.21 -2.38 -28.21
N VAL A 337 8.88 -2.43 -28.18
CA VAL A 337 8.06 -3.62 -28.43
C VAL A 337 7.01 -3.34 -29.49
N VAL A 338 6.60 -4.38 -30.20
CA VAL A 338 5.52 -4.29 -31.16
C VAL A 338 4.19 -4.44 -30.43
N VAL A 339 3.15 -3.73 -30.86
CA VAL A 339 1.77 -3.82 -30.31
C VAL A 339 0.83 -4.58 -31.27
N PRO A 340 -0.35 -5.09 -30.84
CA PRO A 340 -1.26 -5.87 -31.69
C PRO A 340 -1.64 -5.23 -33.03
N GLU A 341 -1.76 -3.90 -33.04
CA GLU A 341 -2.10 -3.07 -34.20
C GLU A 341 -0.93 -2.94 -35.20
N GLY A 342 0.27 -3.37 -34.81
CA GLY A 342 1.48 -3.35 -35.62
C GLY A 342 2.38 -2.12 -35.42
N GLU A 343 2.01 -1.22 -34.51
CA GLU A 343 2.81 -0.05 -34.13
C GLU A 343 3.97 -0.43 -33.19
N ILE A 344 4.94 0.48 -33.04
CA ILE A 344 6.07 0.33 -32.12
C ILE A 344 5.78 1.19 -30.89
N ALA A 345 5.93 0.59 -29.71
CA ALA A 345 5.76 1.28 -28.44
C ALA A 345 6.92 1.00 -27.49
N VAL A 346 7.17 1.93 -26.57
CA VAL A 346 8.31 1.87 -25.65
C VAL A 346 7.87 1.27 -24.32
N ILE A 347 8.67 0.35 -23.77
CA ILE A 347 8.47 -0.18 -22.42
C ILE A 347 8.73 0.95 -21.42
N ASP A 348 7.71 1.37 -20.68
CA ASP A 348 7.80 2.41 -19.65
C ASP A 348 7.90 1.84 -18.22
N GLY A 349 7.77 0.52 -18.07
CA GLY A 349 7.91 -0.17 -16.80
C GLY A 349 8.17 -1.67 -16.96
N VAL A 350 9.02 -2.22 -16.09
CA VAL A 350 9.31 -3.66 -16.03
C VAL A 350 9.11 -4.10 -14.58
N TYR A 351 8.24 -5.10 -14.39
CA TYR A 351 7.75 -5.56 -13.09
C TYR A 351 7.94 -7.08 -13.01
N PRO A 352 9.06 -7.56 -12.48
CA PRO A 352 9.24 -8.98 -12.17
C PRO A 352 8.08 -9.46 -11.31
N GLN A 353 7.77 -10.76 -11.38
CA GLN A 353 6.61 -11.35 -10.72
C GLN A 353 6.92 -12.49 -9.73
N GLY A 354 8.21 -12.72 -9.45
CA GLY A 354 8.65 -13.83 -8.58
C GLY A 354 8.43 -15.18 -9.25
N VAL A 355 8.42 -16.26 -8.47
CA VAL A 355 8.06 -17.60 -8.98
C VAL A 355 6.56 -17.78 -8.82
N ARG A 356 5.88 -18.13 -9.91
CA ARG A 356 4.44 -18.42 -9.94
C ARG A 356 4.17 -19.75 -10.62
N GLU A 357 3.00 -20.32 -10.36
CA GLU A 357 2.43 -21.41 -11.15
C GLU A 357 2.17 -20.94 -12.58
N VAL A 358 2.75 -21.65 -13.56
CA VAL A 358 2.67 -21.33 -14.98
C VAL A 358 1.85 -22.39 -15.71
N TRP A 359 1.00 -21.90 -16.60
CA TRP A 359 0.07 -22.65 -17.41
C TRP A 359 0.35 -22.38 -18.89
N ARG A 360 0.25 -23.44 -19.70
CA ARG A 360 0.44 -23.42 -21.15
C ARG A 360 -0.91 -23.48 -21.86
N LEU A 361 -1.27 -22.40 -22.55
CA LEU A 361 -2.39 -22.40 -23.48
C LEU A 361 -1.96 -23.07 -24.77
N VAL A 362 -2.73 -24.06 -25.24
CA VAL A 362 -2.53 -24.74 -26.53
C VAL A 362 -3.57 -24.25 -27.52
N LEU A 363 -3.16 -23.69 -28.65
CA LEU A 363 -4.04 -23.11 -29.66
C LEU A 363 -4.40 -24.11 -30.77
N SER A 364 -5.46 -23.81 -31.51
CA SER A 364 -6.05 -24.69 -32.53
C SER A 364 -5.17 -24.93 -33.77
N ASP A 365 -4.11 -24.14 -33.95
CA ASP A 365 -3.07 -24.32 -34.97
C ASP A 365 -1.82 -25.03 -34.42
N GLY A 366 -1.83 -25.37 -33.12
CA GLY A 366 -0.76 -26.09 -32.42
C GLY A 366 0.29 -25.19 -31.78
N SER A 367 0.20 -23.87 -31.88
CA SER A 367 1.09 -22.97 -31.12
C SER A 367 0.68 -22.93 -29.65
N THR A 368 1.61 -22.52 -28.78
CA THR A 368 1.40 -22.50 -27.33
C THR A 368 1.90 -21.20 -26.71
N VAL A 369 1.30 -20.78 -25.59
CA VAL A 369 1.80 -19.68 -24.77
C VAL A 369 1.84 -20.08 -23.32
N GLU A 370 2.88 -19.67 -22.61
CA GLU A 370 3.00 -19.85 -21.17
C GLU A 370 2.75 -18.54 -20.42
N CYS A 371 1.94 -18.60 -19.37
CA CYS A 371 1.53 -17.45 -18.55
C CYS A 371 1.10 -17.93 -17.17
N ASP A 372 0.93 -17.04 -16.20
CA ASP A 372 0.35 -17.43 -14.91
C ASP A 372 -1.19 -17.60 -14.97
N ASP A 373 -1.78 -18.15 -13.90
CA ASP A 373 -3.23 -18.46 -13.83
C ASP A 373 -4.12 -17.19 -13.82
N GLU A 374 -3.54 -16.02 -13.52
CA GLU A 374 -4.23 -14.72 -13.44
C GLU A 374 -3.97 -13.84 -14.67
N HIS A 375 -3.19 -14.33 -15.63
CA HIS A 375 -2.92 -13.63 -16.88
C HIS A 375 -4.23 -13.40 -17.64
N LEU A 376 -4.48 -12.16 -18.04
CA LEU A 376 -5.71 -11.75 -18.69
C LEU A 376 -5.58 -11.89 -20.20
N TRP A 377 -6.63 -12.34 -20.88
CA TRP A 377 -6.65 -12.66 -22.31
C TRP A 377 -7.84 -12.01 -23.01
N ILE A 378 -7.61 -11.29 -24.11
CA ILE A 378 -8.67 -10.80 -25.02
C ILE A 378 -9.10 -11.99 -25.86
N VAL A 379 -10.32 -12.47 -25.63
CA VAL A 379 -10.91 -13.62 -26.29
C VAL A 379 -12.30 -13.27 -26.80
N GLY A 380 -12.80 -14.04 -27.76
CA GLY A 380 -14.23 -14.02 -28.04
C GLY A 380 -14.69 -15.31 -28.69
N THR A 381 -15.99 -15.54 -28.69
CA THR A 381 -16.58 -16.75 -29.28
C THR A 381 -16.68 -16.63 -30.79
N SER A 382 -16.59 -17.76 -31.51
CA SER A 382 -16.72 -17.76 -32.97
C SER A 382 -18.01 -17.08 -33.45
N GLY A 383 -19.11 -17.21 -32.71
CA GLY A 383 -20.38 -16.57 -33.03
C GLY A 383 -20.40 -15.06 -32.75
N ALA A 384 -19.81 -14.60 -31.64
CA ALA A 384 -19.77 -13.19 -31.26
C ALA A 384 -19.00 -12.37 -32.30
N TRP A 385 -17.85 -12.87 -32.73
CA TRP A 385 -17.04 -12.19 -33.72
C TRP A 385 -17.67 -12.14 -35.12
N LEU A 386 -18.44 -13.17 -35.52
CA LEU A 386 -19.22 -13.17 -36.77
C LEU A 386 -20.29 -12.06 -36.78
N ARG A 387 -20.79 -11.68 -35.60
CA ARG A 387 -21.78 -10.61 -35.40
C ARG A 387 -21.16 -9.24 -35.16
N GLY A 388 -19.82 -9.15 -35.11
CA GLY A 388 -19.10 -7.90 -34.82
C GLY A 388 -19.20 -7.46 -33.36
N GLU A 389 -19.48 -8.37 -32.44
CA GLU A 389 -19.50 -8.10 -30.99
C GLU A 389 -18.06 -7.88 -30.47
N GLN A 390 -17.95 -7.07 -29.41
CA GLN A 390 -16.66 -6.76 -28.76
C GLN A 390 -16.07 -8.00 -28.07
N PRO A 391 -14.73 -8.16 -28.03
CA PRO A 391 -14.09 -9.22 -27.27
C PRO A 391 -14.34 -9.11 -25.77
N GLU A 392 -14.28 -10.26 -25.10
CA GLU A 392 -14.26 -10.41 -23.64
C GLU A 392 -12.81 -10.52 -23.16
N VAL A 393 -12.50 -10.01 -21.96
CA VAL A 393 -11.23 -10.28 -21.28
C VAL A 393 -11.46 -11.27 -20.15
N LEU A 394 -10.78 -12.41 -20.24
CA LEU A 394 -10.84 -13.50 -19.27
C LEU A 394 -9.45 -13.84 -18.75
N THR A 395 -9.33 -14.21 -17.49
CA THR A 395 -8.12 -14.80 -16.91
C THR A 395 -7.84 -16.18 -17.48
N THR A 396 -6.58 -16.63 -17.43
CA THR A 396 -6.18 -18.01 -17.76
C THR A 396 -7.01 -19.03 -16.98
N ARG A 397 -7.29 -18.74 -15.70
CA ARG A 397 -8.16 -19.56 -14.82
C ARG A 397 -9.60 -19.66 -15.33
N GLU A 398 -10.20 -18.55 -15.76
CA GLU A 398 -11.57 -18.54 -16.30
C GLU A 398 -11.66 -19.32 -17.62
N ILE A 399 -10.68 -19.12 -18.52
CA ILE A 399 -10.59 -19.87 -19.78
C ILE A 399 -10.42 -21.37 -19.52
N ARG A 400 -9.62 -21.74 -18.51
CA ARG A 400 -9.40 -23.13 -18.10
C ARG A 400 -10.69 -23.79 -17.59
N ASN A 401 -11.51 -23.05 -16.85
CA ASN A 401 -12.76 -23.55 -16.28
C ASN A 401 -13.89 -23.69 -17.31
N ASP A 402 -13.83 -22.98 -18.43
CA ASP A 402 -14.90 -22.92 -19.45
C ASP A 402 -14.35 -22.99 -20.88
N LEU A 403 -13.56 -24.03 -21.16
CA LEU A 403 -12.71 -24.07 -22.36
C LEU A 403 -13.44 -24.46 -23.67
N ARG A 404 -14.57 -25.17 -23.58
CA ARG A 404 -15.20 -25.86 -24.72
C ARG A 404 -16.70 -25.62 -24.81
N GLU A 405 -17.18 -25.59 -26.05
CA GLU A 405 -18.61 -25.64 -26.37
C GLU A 405 -19.16 -27.07 -26.23
N ALA A 406 -20.50 -27.19 -26.18
CA ALA A 406 -21.18 -28.49 -26.06
C ALA A 406 -20.87 -29.48 -27.20
N ASP A 407 -20.44 -28.98 -28.37
CA ASP A 407 -20.03 -29.77 -29.53
C ASP A 407 -18.55 -30.20 -29.51
N GLY A 408 -17.81 -29.84 -28.47
CA GLY A 408 -16.40 -30.15 -28.29
C GLY A 408 -15.42 -29.23 -29.03
N SER A 409 -15.91 -28.18 -29.69
CA SER A 409 -15.10 -27.12 -30.28
C SER A 409 -14.56 -26.15 -29.22
N SER A 410 -13.55 -25.36 -29.60
CA SER A 410 -12.99 -24.32 -28.71
C SER A 410 -14.03 -23.22 -28.51
N LYS A 411 -14.29 -22.84 -27.27
CA LYS A 411 -15.20 -21.72 -26.97
C LYS A 411 -14.56 -20.37 -27.28
N TRP A 412 -13.32 -20.21 -26.82
CA TRP A 412 -12.58 -18.94 -26.85
C TRP A 412 -11.56 -18.89 -27.99
N TYR A 413 -11.50 -17.75 -28.70
CA TYR A 413 -10.56 -17.49 -29.80
C TYR A 413 -9.78 -16.20 -29.56
N LEU A 414 -8.47 -16.25 -29.80
CA LEU A 414 -7.57 -15.09 -29.72
C LEU A 414 -7.56 -14.26 -31.03
N PRO A 415 -7.37 -12.93 -30.93
CA PRO A 415 -7.22 -12.05 -32.08
C PRO A 415 -5.94 -12.36 -32.88
N THR A 416 -5.90 -11.91 -34.13
CA THR A 416 -4.75 -12.09 -35.03
C THR A 416 -3.97 -10.79 -35.11
N ALA A 417 -2.65 -10.88 -35.03
CA ALA A 417 -1.75 -9.74 -35.15
C ALA A 417 -1.69 -9.20 -36.58
N VAL A 418 -1.52 -7.89 -36.73
CA VAL A 418 -1.17 -7.29 -38.03
C VAL A 418 0.30 -7.63 -38.36
N PRO A 419 0.64 -8.00 -39.61
CA PRO A 419 2.03 -8.20 -40.01
C PRO A 419 2.86 -6.92 -39.90
N VAL A 420 4.04 -6.99 -39.28
CA VAL A 420 4.90 -5.82 -39.00
C VAL A 420 6.24 -5.93 -39.70
N ASP A 421 6.75 -4.82 -40.26
CA ASP A 421 8.10 -4.77 -40.80
C ASP A 421 9.14 -4.81 -39.68
N LEU A 422 10.00 -5.83 -39.71
CA LEU A 422 11.09 -6.01 -38.76
C LEU A 422 12.38 -5.37 -39.30
N ASN A 423 13.14 -4.72 -38.42
CA ASN A 423 14.38 -3.99 -38.72
C ASN A 423 15.64 -4.85 -38.48
N GLY A 424 15.55 -6.17 -38.60
CA GLY A 424 16.67 -7.08 -38.36
C GLY A 424 17.90 -6.67 -39.18
N ALA A 425 18.99 -6.29 -38.48
CA ALA A 425 20.23 -5.78 -39.04
C ALA A 425 21.14 -6.87 -39.65
N GLY A 426 20.56 -7.97 -40.14
CA GLY A 426 21.29 -9.06 -40.77
C GLY A 426 21.69 -8.72 -42.21
N ASP A 427 22.95 -8.96 -42.55
CA ASP A 427 23.38 -9.00 -43.95
C ASP A 427 22.58 -10.10 -44.67
N ARG A 428 21.94 -9.74 -45.79
CA ARG A 428 21.16 -10.66 -46.65
C ARG A 428 21.96 -10.90 -47.93
N PRO A 429 22.98 -11.78 -47.88
CA PRO A 429 23.90 -11.98 -48.99
C PRO A 429 23.25 -12.68 -50.20
N LEU A 430 22.02 -13.19 -50.05
CA LEU A 430 21.22 -13.80 -51.10
C LEU A 430 19.88 -13.09 -51.22
N ASP A 431 19.35 -13.05 -52.44
CA ASP A 431 17.96 -12.63 -52.66
C ASP A 431 17.01 -13.56 -51.85
N PRO A 432 16.05 -13.00 -51.07
CA PRO A 432 15.18 -13.80 -50.21
C PRO A 432 14.36 -14.86 -50.94
N TYR A 433 13.90 -14.58 -52.18
CA TYR A 433 13.19 -15.58 -52.97
C TYR A 433 14.13 -16.69 -53.46
N LEU A 434 15.33 -16.32 -53.92
CA LEU A 434 16.36 -17.28 -54.30
C LEU A 434 16.75 -18.19 -53.13
N LEU A 435 16.87 -17.64 -51.91
CA LEU A 435 17.14 -18.43 -50.71
C LEU A 435 16.03 -19.47 -50.47
N GLY A 436 14.77 -19.07 -50.55
CA GLY A 436 13.63 -20.00 -50.40
C GLY A 436 13.66 -21.13 -51.44
N VAL A 437 13.96 -20.80 -52.71
CA VAL A 437 14.11 -21.81 -53.77
C VAL A 437 15.27 -22.77 -53.49
N LEU A 438 16.41 -22.26 -53.03
CA LEU A 438 17.58 -23.07 -52.72
C LEU A 438 17.35 -24.00 -51.52
N ILE A 439 16.64 -23.54 -50.48
CA ILE A 439 16.30 -24.37 -49.31
C ILE A 439 15.34 -25.50 -49.70
N GLY A 440 14.40 -25.23 -50.61
CA GLY A 440 13.43 -26.23 -51.04
C GLY A 440 13.99 -27.30 -52.00
N ASP A 441 14.48 -26.87 -53.17
CA ASP A 441 14.89 -27.76 -54.27
C ASP A 441 16.42 -27.97 -54.39
N GLY A 442 17.23 -27.38 -53.50
CA GLY A 442 18.70 -27.41 -53.56
C GLY A 442 19.37 -28.54 -52.78
N SER A 443 20.52 -29.00 -53.26
CA SER A 443 21.41 -29.93 -52.53
C SER A 443 22.68 -29.21 -52.09
N PHE A 444 22.93 -29.12 -50.78
CA PHE A 444 24.03 -28.31 -50.25
C PHE A 444 25.35 -29.07 -50.04
N ARG A 445 25.44 -30.34 -50.46
CA ARG A 445 26.62 -31.20 -50.17
C ARG A 445 27.75 -31.12 -51.20
N HIS A 446 27.42 -31.11 -52.50
CA HIS A 446 28.44 -31.30 -53.54
C HIS A 446 28.29 -30.42 -54.80
N ASP A 447 27.08 -29.91 -55.13
CA ASP A 447 26.85 -29.06 -56.30
C ASP A 447 25.56 -28.21 -56.15
N LEU A 448 25.53 -26.98 -56.66
CA LEU A 448 24.40 -26.03 -56.60
C LEU A 448 23.40 -26.24 -57.75
N ARG A 449 22.96 -27.48 -57.97
CA ARG A 449 21.96 -27.77 -59.01
C ARG A 449 20.58 -27.93 -58.37
N PRO A 450 19.65 -26.99 -58.53
CA PRO A 450 18.27 -27.21 -58.11
C PRO A 450 17.68 -28.36 -58.95
N SER A 451 17.08 -29.36 -58.30
CA SER A 451 16.43 -30.48 -58.98
C SER A 451 15.02 -30.09 -59.45
N THR A 452 14.92 -29.08 -60.31
CA THR A 452 13.63 -28.55 -60.78
C THR A 452 13.40 -28.77 -62.27
N ALA A 453 12.20 -29.20 -62.65
CA ALA A 453 11.77 -29.34 -64.03
C ALA A 453 11.11 -28.06 -64.59
N ASP A 454 11.00 -26.99 -63.78
CA ASP A 454 10.31 -25.75 -64.13
C ASP A 454 11.30 -24.73 -64.73
N ASP A 455 11.11 -24.39 -66.01
CA ASP A 455 11.99 -23.50 -66.76
C ASP A 455 12.07 -22.09 -66.13
N ALA A 456 11.03 -21.64 -65.43
CA ALA A 456 11.00 -20.33 -64.77
C ALA A 456 11.88 -20.30 -63.50
N ILE A 457 11.86 -21.36 -62.70
CA ILE A 457 12.75 -21.51 -61.54
C ILE A 457 14.20 -21.66 -62.02
N ARG A 458 14.43 -22.47 -63.07
CA ARG A 458 15.77 -22.63 -63.67
C ARG A 458 16.33 -21.31 -64.19
N ALA A 459 15.52 -20.49 -64.87
CA ALA A 459 15.93 -19.17 -65.34
C ALA A 459 16.26 -18.22 -64.18
N ALA A 460 15.45 -18.19 -63.11
CA ALA A 460 15.71 -17.36 -61.93
C ALA A 460 17.04 -17.70 -61.24
N VAL A 461 17.36 -19.00 -61.10
CA VAL A 461 18.62 -19.46 -60.51
C VAL A 461 19.81 -19.17 -61.43
N THR A 462 19.67 -19.41 -62.75
CA THR A 462 20.77 -19.21 -63.72
C THR A 462 21.16 -17.73 -63.88
N THR A 463 20.22 -16.80 -63.67
CA THR A 463 20.47 -15.35 -63.81
C THR A 463 21.27 -14.78 -62.63
N VAL A 464 21.25 -15.44 -61.46
CA VAL A 464 21.90 -14.97 -60.22
C VAL A 464 23.14 -15.81 -59.87
N ALA A 465 23.21 -17.07 -60.30
CA ALA A 465 24.27 -18.03 -59.93
C ALA A 465 25.53 -18.00 -60.84
N ALA A 466 26.01 -16.83 -61.25
CA ALA A 466 27.34 -16.69 -61.87
C ALA A 466 28.19 -15.76 -60.99
N PRO A 467 29.20 -16.23 -60.22
CA PRO A 467 29.85 -17.55 -60.14
C PRO A 467 29.50 -18.35 -58.86
N ASP A 468 29.42 -19.68 -58.97
CA ASP A 468 29.14 -20.65 -57.88
C ASP A 468 29.81 -20.30 -56.54
N ARG A 469 31.02 -19.74 -56.58
CA ARG A 469 31.81 -19.42 -55.39
C ARG A 469 31.14 -18.39 -54.46
N VAL A 470 30.40 -17.41 -54.99
CA VAL A 470 29.76 -16.35 -54.18
C VAL A 470 28.54 -16.89 -53.45
N VAL A 471 27.68 -17.65 -54.14
CA VAL A 471 26.51 -18.30 -53.54
C VAL A 471 26.93 -19.37 -52.53
N ILE A 472 27.96 -20.17 -52.84
CA ILE A 472 28.53 -21.15 -51.88
C ILE A 472 29.09 -20.43 -50.65
N GLN A 473 29.79 -19.31 -50.82
CA GLN A 473 30.30 -18.52 -49.69
C GLN A 473 29.17 -17.94 -48.84
N ALA A 474 28.10 -17.43 -49.47
CA ALA A 474 26.92 -16.94 -48.78
C ALA A 474 26.22 -18.07 -47.99
N LEU A 475 26.01 -19.24 -48.60
CA LEU A 475 25.42 -20.41 -47.92
C LEU A 475 26.29 -20.96 -46.79
N ARG A 476 27.63 -20.91 -46.92
CA ARG A 476 28.55 -21.22 -45.82
C ARG A 476 28.44 -20.21 -44.69
N GLY A 477 28.33 -18.91 -45.02
CA GLY A 477 28.12 -17.85 -44.03
C GLY A 477 26.78 -17.98 -43.29
N LEU A 478 25.75 -18.47 -43.97
CA LEU A 478 24.42 -18.74 -43.41
C LEU A 478 24.31 -20.11 -42.71
N GLY A 479 25.39 -20.91 -42.69
CA GLY A 479 25.40 -22.24 -42.06
C GLY A 479 24.61 -23.34 -42.79
N LEU A 480 24.14 -23.09 -44.01
CA LEU A 480 23.34 -24.03 -44.80
C LEU A 480 24.18 -25.01 -45.63
N TRP A 481 25.45 -24.67 -45.91
CA TRP A 481 26.33 -25.51 -46.73
C TRP A 481 26.73 -26.81 -46.01
N GLY A 482 26.53 -27.96 -46.67
CA GLY A 482 26.85 -29.29 -46.12
C GLY A 482 25.69 -30.00 -45.41
N LEU A 483 24.58 -29.29 -45.15
CA LEU A 483 23.36 -29.87 -44.59
C LEU A 483 22.64 -30.74 -45.62
N ASP A 484 21.84 -31.70 -45.12
CA ASP A 484 20.85 -32.40 -45.95
C ASP A 484 19.44 -31.85 -45.72
N SER A 485 18.47 -32.44 -46.43
CA SER A 485 17.07 -32.04 -46.36
C SER A 485 16.41 -32.29 -44.99
N HIS A 486 17.03 -33.05 -44.09
CA HIS A 486 16.56 -33.27 -42.72
C HIS A 486 17.02 -32.18 -41.76
N ASP A 487 18.09 -31.47 -42.09
CA ASP A 487 18.69 -30.44 -41.23
C ASP A 487 18.47 -29.00 -41.73
N ALA A 488 17.81 -28.83 -42.88
CA ALA A 488 17.54 -27.52 -43.46
C ALA A 488 16.70 -26.62 -42.52
N PHE A 489 16.93 -25.30 -42.56
CA PHE A 489 16.23 -24.29 -41.75
C PHE A 489 16.24 -22.93 -42.48
N VAL A 490 15.42 -21.97 -42.03
CA VAL A 490 15.45 -20.58 -42.53
C VAL A 490 16.33 -19.73 -41.61
N PRO A 491 17.42 -19.09 -42.10
CA PRO A 491 18.30 -18.29 -41.25
C PRO A 491 17.58 -17.08 -40.62
N GLU A 492 17.96 -16.74 -39.37
CA GLU A 492 17.31 -15.67 -38.58
C GLU A 492 17.31 -14.30 -39.29
N GLY A 493 18.38 -13.94 -40.00
CA GLY A 493 18.43 -12.67 -40.76
C GLY A 493 17.39 -12.54 -41.89
N TYR A 494 16.73 -13.64 -42.27
CA TYR A 494 15.61 -13.66 -43.20
C TYR A 494 14.26 -13.85 -42.49
N LYS A 495 14.26 -14.35 -41.24
CA LYS A 495 13.08 -14.38 -40.36
C LYS A 495 12.80 -13.00 -39.78
N ASP A 496 13.80 -12.25 -39.33
CA ASP A 496 13.63 -10.88 -38.81
C ASP A 496 13.65 -9.80 -39.92
N ALA A 497 13.37 -10.20 -41.16
CA ALA A 497 13.35 -9.30 -42.32
C ALA A 497 11.99 -8.60 -42.48
N PRO A 498 11.92 -7.51 -43.26
CA PRO A 498 10.66 -6.87 -43.63
C PRO A 498 9.65 -7.87 -44.19
N VAL A 499 8.35 -7.56 -44.07
CA VAL A 499 7.22 -8.38 -44.54
C VAL A 499 7.43 -8.86 -45.97
N LYS A 500 7.91 -7.98 -46.85
CA LYS A 500 8.20 -8.28 -48.26
C LYS A 500 9.22 -9.41 -48.44
N ASP A 501 10.28 -9.40 -47.64
CA ASP A 501 11.40 -10.34 -47.75
C ASP A 501 11.02 -11.71 -47.16
N ARG A 502 10.31 -11.73 -46.03
CA ARG A 502 9.74 -12.97 -45.45
C ARG A 502 8.75 -13.63 -46.39
N LEU A 503 7.86 -12.84 -47.02
CA LEU A 503 6.95 -13.33 -48.04
C LEU A 503 7.71 -13.90 -49.24
N ALA A 504 8.81 -13.26 -49.66
CA ALA A 504 9.64 -13.73 -50.76
C ALA A 504 10.32 -15.08 -50.44
N VAL A 505 10.84 -15.28 -49.23
CA VAL A 505 11.38 -16.59 -48.79
C VAL A 505 10.29 -17.67 -48.82
N LEU A 506 9.13 -17.37 -48.23
CA LEU A 506 7.99 -18.29 -48.21
C LEU A 506 7.54 -18.65 -49.63
N GLN A 507 7.47 -17.67 -50.54
CA GLN A 507 7.13 -17.88 -51.94
C GLN A 507 8.13 -18.80 -52.64
N GLY A 508 9.44 -18.65 -52.37
CA GLY A 508 10.46 -19.55 -52.91
C GLY A 508 10.25 -21.00 -52.46
N LEU A 509 10.06 -21.22 -51.16
CA LEU A 509 9.77 -22.54 -50.57
C LEU A 509 8.47 -23.15 -51.11
N MET A 510 7.45 -22.33 -51.31
CA MET A 510 6.15 -22.77 -51.82
C MET A 510 6.16 -23.04 -53.32
N ASP A 511 6.99 -22.35 -54.09
CA ASP A 511 7.14 -22.59 -55.53
C ASP A 511 7.93 -23.86 -55.84
N THR A 512 8.78 -24.32 -54.92
CA THR A 512 9.42 -25.65 -54.95
C THR A 512 8.49 -26.72 -54.38
N ASP A 513 8.48 -26.90 -53.06
CA ASP A 513 7.88 -28.04 -52.34
C ASP A 513 6.44 -27.78 -51.87
N GLY A 514 5.93 -26.58 -52.12
CA GLY A 514 4.54 -26.24 -51.87
C GLY A 514 3.56 -26.99 -52.79
N THR A 515 2.50 -27.53 -52.20
CA THR A 515 1.41 -28.23 -52.86
C THR A 515 0.10 -27.45 -52.72
N ILE A 516 -0.65 -27.34 -53.82
CA ILE A 516 -1.98 -26.71 -53.87
C ILE A 516 -2.99 -27.75 -54.32
N ALA A 517 -3.86 -28.20 -53.41
CA ALA A 517 -4.83 -29.26 -53.69
C ALA A 517 -5.92 -28.79 -54.68
N PRO A 518 -6.18 -29.52 -55.79
CA PRO A 518 -7.29 -29.21 -56.69
C PRO A 518 -8.60 -29.90 -56.25
N PRO A 519 -9.77 -29.24 -56.33
CA PRO A 519 -10.08 -27.83 -56.08
C PRO A 519 -10.54 -27.66 -54.62
N GLY A 520 -9.66 -27.15 -53.75
CA GLY A 520 -10.00 -26.81 -52.36
C GLY A 520 -9.01 -25.79 -51.77
N PRO A 521 -9.31 -25.16 -50.62
CA PRO A 521 -8.46 -24.13 -50.00
C PRO A 521 -7.20 -24.70 -49.33
N GLY A 522 -6.79 -25.93 -49.69
CA GLY A 522 -5.68 -26.64 -49.08
C GLY A 522 -4.36 -26.23 -49.72
N VAL A 523 -3.64 -25.34 -49.05
CA VAL A 523 -2.25 -25.00 -49.34
C VAL A 523 -1.38 -25.68 -48.29
N SER A 524 -0.40 -26.48 -48.69
CA SER A 524 0.54 -27.12 -47.76
C SER A 524 1.96 -27.12 -48.28
N PHE A 525 2.91 -27.09 -47.35
CA PHE A 525 4.34 -27.27 -47.59
C PHE A 525 4.78 -28.59 -46.95
N ARG A 526 5.64 -29.37 -47.60
CA ARG A 526 6.14 -30.62 -47.04
C ARG A 526 7.66 -30.63 -47.02
N CYS A 527 8.23 -31.04 -45.89
CA CYS A 527 9.68 -31.16 -45.73
C CYS A 527 10.05 -32.32 -44.80
N ALA A 528 11.28 -32.80 -44.91
CA ALA A 528 11.83 -33.82 -44.04
C ALA A 528 12.48 -33.25 -42.76
N SER A 529 12.80 -31.95 -42.77
CA SER A 529 13.32 -31.21 -41.61
C SER A 529 12.20 -30.72 -40.70
N ARG A 530 12.36 -30.96 -39.39
CA ARG A 530 11.47 -30.38 -38.37
C ARG A 530 11.69 -28.87 -38.23
N SER A 531 12.95 -28.44 -38.24
CA SER A 531 13.31 -27.02 -38.11
C SER A 531 12.70 -26.21 -39.25
N LEU A 532 12.81 -26.69 -40.49
CA LEU A 532 12.20 -26.03 -41.64
C LEU A 532 10.67 -25.98 -41.54
N ALA A 533 10.03 -27.01 -41.02
CA ALA A 533 8.58 -27.02 -40.82
C ALA A 533 8.15 -25.97 -39.78
N ASP A 534 8.90 -25.85 -38.67
CA ASP A 534 8.66 -24.85 -37.64
C ASP A 534 8.92 -23.43 -38.19
N ASP A 535 9.99 -23.23 -38.98
CA ASP A 535 10.33 -21.96 -39.62
C ASP A 535 9.29 -21.52 -40.67
N VAL A 536 8.77 -22.45 -41.48
CA VAL A 536 7.70 -22.16 -42.44
C VAL A 536 6.41 -21.80 -41.69
N ALA A 537 6.09 -22.52 -40.61
CA ALA A 537 4.95 -22.17 -39.77
C ALA A 537 5.12 -20.79 -39.13
N TRP A 538 6.34 -20.45 -38.72
CA TRP A 538 6.70 -19.13 -38.22
C TRP A 538 6.50 -18.05 -39.28
N LEU A 539 7.05 -18.23 -40.50
CA LEU A 539 6.92 -17.27 -41.61
C LEU A 539 5.44 -17.00 -41.91
N VAL A 540 4.62 -18.04 -42.00
CA VAL A 540 3.18 -17.91 -42.23
C VAL A 540 2.49 -17.12 -41.12
N ARG A 541 2.77 -17.43 -39.84
CA ARG A 541 2.18 -16.72 -38.69
C ARG A 541 2.63 -15.27 -38.63
N SER A 542 3.88 -14.99 -38.98
CA SER A 542 4.46 -13.65 -39.03
C SER A 542 3.82 -12.75 -40.10
N LEU A 543 3.22 -13.36 -41.12
CA LEU A 543 2.45 -12.71 -42.19
C LEU A 543 0.95 -12.64 -41.89
N GLY A 544 0.55 -12.83 -40.62
CA GLY A 544 -0.86 -12.82 -40.19
C GLY A 544 -1.64 -14.06 -40.62
N GLY A 545 -0.95 -15.10 -41.10
CA GLY A 545 -1.53 -16.35 -41.54
C GLY A 545 -1.67 -17.41 -40.44
N ARG A 546 -2.28 -18.53 -40.80
CA ARG A 546 -2.42 -19.71 -39.92
C ARG A 546 -1.61 -20.86 -40.48
N ALA A 547 -0.77 -21.48 -39.65
CA ALA A 547 -0.01 -22.66 -40.00
C ALA A 547 -0.24 -23.79 -38.99
N LYS A 548 -0.51 -25.00 -39.51
CA LYS A 548 -0.67 -26.22 -38.72
C LYS A 548 0.29 -27.29 -39.23
N ILE A 549 1.19 -27.72 -38.35
CA ILE A 549 2.17 -28.77 -38.65
C ILE A 549 1.55 -30.14 -38.33
N ARG A 550 1.74 -31.11 -39.23
CA ARG A 550 1.39 -32.52 -39.05
C ARG A 550 2.62 -33.37 -39.33
N ALA A 551 2.94 -34.29 -38.43
CA ALA A 551 4.01 -35.25 -38.65
C ALA A 551 3.43 -36.56 -39.19
N GLU A 552 3.92 -37.03 -40.33
CA GLU A 552 3.51 -38.29 -40.96
C GLU A 552 4.75 -39.07 -41.43
N LYS A 553 5.03 -40.21 -40.77
CA LYS A 553 6.11 -41.16 -41.14
C LYS A 553 7.47 -40.49 -41.51
N ALA A 554 7.97 -39.62 -40.62
CA ALA A 554 9.22 -38.86 -40.75
C ALA A 554 9.24 -37.72 -41.79
N VAL A 555 8.06 -37.29 -42.27
CA VAL A 555 7.86 -36.07 -43.06
C VAL A 555 6.91 -35.13 -42.31
N PHE A 556 7.18 -33.83 -42.38
CA PHE A 556 6.34 -32.79 -41.79
C PHE A 556 5.55 -32.08 -42.88
N GLU A 557 4.23 -32.02 -42.73
CA GLU A 557 3.33 -31.24 -43.58
C GLU A 557 2.87 -29.99 -42.80
N VAL A 558 3.20 -28.82 -43.34
CA VAL A 558 2.71 -27.53 -42.84
C VAL A 558 1.52 -27.11 -43.68
N ALA A 559 0.30 -27.32 -43.17
CA ALA A 559 -0.91 -26.80 -43.79
C ALA A 559 -1.04 -25.31 -43.45
N LEU A 560 -1.14 -24.45 -44.46
CA LEU A 560 -1.09 -23.01 -44.28
C LEU A 560 -2.25 -22.26 -44.95
N ALA A 561 -2.52 -21.07 -44.44
CA ALA A 561 -3.45 -20.10 -45.01
C ALA A 561 -2.88 -18.70 -44.76
N LEU A 562 -2.93 -17.82 -45.77
CA LEU A 562 -2.48 -16.43 -45.68
C LEU A 562 -3.64 -15.46 -45.93
N PRO A 563 -3.60 -14.24 -45.35
CA PRO A 563 -4.59 -13.19 -45.59
C PRO A 563 -4.63 -12.72 -47.05
N GLU A 564 -5.69 -12.01 -47.42
CA GLU A 564 -5.83 -11.39 -48.73
C GLU A 564 -4.67 -10.40 -48.98
N GLY A 565 -4.06 -10.45 -50.17
CA GLY A 565 -2.85 -9.67 -50.51
C GLY A 565 -1.51 -10.42 -50.32
N PHE A 566 -1.49 -11.52 -49.57
CA PHE A 566 -0.27 -12.34 -49.36
C PHE A 566 -0.33 -13.65 -50.15
N ALA A 567 0.00 -13.57 -51.45
CA ALA A 567 -0.01 -14.75 -52.33
C ALA A 567 1.10 -15.75 -51.93
N PRO A 568 0.78 -17.04 -51.66
CA PRO A 568 1.76 -18.02 -51.19
C PRO A 568 2.77 -18.45 -52.26
N CYS A 569 2.51 -18.21 -53.54
CA CYS A 569 3.34 -18.66 -54.67
C CYS A 569 3.48 -17.54 -55.71
N ARG A 570 4.64 -17.45 -56.40
CA ARG A 570 4.83 -16.57 -57.57
C ARG A 570 4.57 -17.28 -58.89
N LEU A 571 4.76 -18.60 -58.96
CA LEU A 571 4.54 -19.35 -60.20
C LEU A 571 3.07 -19.31 -60.63
N SER A 572 2.80 -18.84 -61.85
CA SER A 572 1.43 -18.66 -62.38
C SER A 572 0.59 -19.93 -62.27
N ARG A 573 1.16 -21.10 -62.59
CA ARG A 573 0.47 -22.41 -62.48
C ARG A 573 -0.02 -22.74 -61.06
N LYS A 574 0.66 -22.23 -60.02
CA LYS A 574 0.34 -22.43 -58.60
C LYS A 574 -0.55 -21.28 -58.11
N ALA A 575 -0.20 -20.03 -58.43
CA ALA A 575 -0.97 -18.84 -58.11
C ALA A 575 -2.42 -18.93 -58.62
N ASP A 576 -2.63 -19.32 -59.88
CA ASP A 576 -3.96 -19.44 -60.51
C ASP A 576 -4.85 -20.51 -59.87
N ARG A 577 -4.23 -21.49 -59.18
CA ARG A 577 -4.94 -22.55 -58.45
C ARG A 577 -5.27 -22.17 -57.01
N THR A 578 -4.67 -21.09 -56.50
CA THR A 578 -4.89 -20.61 -55.14
C THR A 578 -6.18 -19.81 -55.13
N ARG A 579 -7.17 -20.21 -54.31
CA ARG A 579 -8.37 -19.41 -54.08
C ARG A 579 -8.20 -18.61 -52.78
N PRO A 580 -8.44 -17.29 -52.76
CA PRO A 580 -8.45 -16.52 -51.53
C PRO A 580 -9.56 -17.02 -50.61
N ARG A 581 -9.28 -17.09 -49.30
CA ARG A 581 -10.31 -17.35 -48.29
C ARG A 581 -11.04 -16.05 -48.02
N THR A 582 -12.30 -15.98 -48.45
CA THR A 582 -13.11 -14.75 -48.46
C THR A 582 -13.71 -14.35 -47.10
N THR A 583 -13.53 -15.16 -46.06
CA THR A 583 -14.01 -14.86 -44.70
C THR A 583 -12.86 -14.34 -43.82
N PRO A 584 -12.96 -13.13 -43.25
CA PRO A 584 -11.99 -12.60 -42.27
C PRO A 584 -11.78 -13.52 -41.05
N ASP A 585 -12.79 -14.34 -40.74
CA ASP A 585 -12.86 -15.29 -39.63
C ASP A 585 -11.84 -16.45 -39.66
N THR A 586 -11.19 -16.68 -40.81
CA THR A 586 -10.50 -17.97 -41.06
C THR A 586 -9.11 -18.10 -40.40
N PHE A 587 -8.56 -17.00 -39.86
CA PHE A 587 -7.19 -16.94 -39.32
C PHE A 587 -7.12 -16.92 -37.79
N ARG A 588 -8.27 -16.85 -37.10
CA ARG A 588 -8.38 -16.83 -35.64
C ARG A 588 -7.95 -18.15 -35.00
N ARG A 589 -7.39 -18.08 -33.79
CA ARG A 589 -6.80 -19.22 -33.08
C ARG A 589 -7.61 -19.55 -31.82
N GLY A 590 -8.39 -20.63 -31.90
CA GLY A 590 -9.17 -21.13 -30.75
C GLY A 590 -8.29 -21.77 -29.69
N ILE A 591 -8.58 -21.55 -28.41
CA ILE A 591 -7.87 -22.15 -27.27
C ILE A 591 -8.38 -23.58 -27.07
N ARG A 592 -7.50 -24.57 -27.14
CA ARG A 592 -7.83 -26.02 -27.15
C ARG A 592 -7.56 -26.73 -25.83
N ALA A 593 -6.54 -26.29 -25.09
CA ALA A 593 -6.15 -26.80 -23.79
C ALA A 593 -5.47 -25.68 -22.98
N VAL A 594 -5.56 -25.78 -21.65
CA VAL A 594 -4.76 -25.02 -20.69
C VAL A 594 -4.10 -26.05 -19.78
N GLU A 595 -2.79 -26.23 -19.92
CA GLU A 595 -2.02 -27.31 -19.30
C GLU A 595 -1.09 -26.77 -18.23
N TYR A 596 -1.05 -27.39 -17.05
CA TYR A 596 -0.09 -26.98 -16.02
C TYR A 596 1.35 -27.30 -16.45
N VAL A 597 2.25 -26.32 -16.37
CA VAL A 597 3.67 -26.47 -16.75
C VAL A 597 4.55 -26.67 -15.52
N GLY A 598 4.25 -25.95 -14.43
CA GLY A 598 5.05 -25.93 -13.20
C GLY A 598 5.28 -24.52 -12.69
N GLU A 599 6.06 -24.40 -11.61
CA GLU A 599 6.46 -23.11 -11.06
C GLU A 599 7.68 -22.54 -11.80
N LYS A 600 7.56 -21.33 -12.35
CA LYS A 600 8.68 -20.63 -13.02
C LYS A 600 8.78 -19.18 -12.55
N PRO A 601 9.98 -18.56 -12.61
CA PRO A 601 10.12 -17.12 -12.45
C PRO A 601 9.38 -16.40 -13.59
N VAL A 602 8.56 -15.42 -13.24
CA VAL A 602 7.72 -14.64 -14.14
C VAL A 602 8.04 -13.14 -14.03
N GLN A 603 7.64 -12.36 -15.02
CA GLN A 603 7.77 -10.90 -15.12
C GLN A 603 6.64 -10.32 -15.99
N CYS A 604 6.29 -9.07 -15.75
CA CYS A 604 5.32 -8.24 -16.46
C CYS A 604 6.04 -7.01 -17.00
N VAL A 605 5.60 -6.45 -18.13
CA VAL A 605 6.07 -5.14 -18.61
C VAL A 605 4.88 -4.22 -18.92
N SER A 606 5.06 -2.91 -18.67
CA SER A 606 4.15 -1.86 -19.14
C SER A 606 4.77 -1.15 -20.34
N VAL A 607 3.89 -0.65 -21.20
CA VAL A 607 4.24 -0.13 -22.51
C VAL A 607 3.48 1.16 -22.71
N ALA A 608 4.20 2.21 -23.11
CA ALA A 608 3.70 3.55 -23.38
C ALA A 608 2.93 3.59 -24.72
N HIS A 609 1.78 2.92 -24.75
CA HIS A 609 0.86 2.87 -25.87
C HIS A 609 -0.59 2.97 -25.36
N PRO A 610 -1.53 3.62 -26.09
CA PRO A 610 -2.93 3.72 -25.67
C PRO A 610 -3.57 2.36 -25.37
N GLY A 611 -3.23 1.34 -26.16
CA GLY A 611 -3.69 -0.04 -25.95
C GLY A 611 -3.08 -0.76 -24.74
N ARG A 612 -1.99 -0.21 -24.17
CA ARG A 612 -1.16 -0.79 -23.09
C ARG A 612 -0.76 -2.26 -23.31
N ALA A 613 -0.84 -2.72 -24.55
CA ALA A 613 -0.62 -4.08 -25.02
C ALA A 613 0.70 -4.18 -25.77
N TYR A 614 1.29 -5.36 -25.71
CA TYR A 614 2.44 -5.70 -26.52
C TYR A 614 2.28 -7.11 -27.02
N VAL A 615 2.94 -7.38 -28.14
CA VAL A 615 3.03 -8.70 -28.72
C VAL A 615 3.93 -9.54 -27.84
N THR A 616 3.34 -10.19 -26.85
CA THR A 616 3.93 -11.39 -26.28
C THR A 616 3.84 -12.50 -27.33
N ASP A 617 4.29 -13.70 -27.02
CA ASP A 617 3.68 -14.84 -27.69
C ASP A 617 2.16 -14.76 -27.43
N ASN A 618 1.41 -14.33 -28.44
CA ASN A 618 -0.05 -14.25 -28.55
C ASN A 618 -0.92 -13.19 -27.76
N PHE A 619 -0.37 -12.05 -27.26
CA PHE A 619 -1.00 -10.68 -27.07
C PHE A 619 -2.13 -10.35 -26.00
N THR A 620 -1.92 -9.84 -24.73
CA THR A 620 -2.97 -9.13 -23.84
C THR A 620 -2.56 -8.34 -22.49
N VAL A 621 -3.45 -7.63 -21.67
CA VAL A 621 -3.29 -6.42 -20.71
C VAL A 621 -4.34 -6.11 -19.53
N THR A 622 -4.02 -5.43 -18.34
CA THR A 622 -4.89 -4.51 -17.41
C THR A 622 -4.20 -3.51 -16.37
N HIS A 623 -4.90 -2.48 -15.74
CA HIS A 623 -4.58 -1.67 -14.47
C HIS A 623 -5.75 -0.87 -13.71
N ASN A 624 -5.57 -0.54 -12.39
CA ASN A 624 -6.54 -0.06 -11.34
C ASN A 624 -7.02 1.43 -11.25
N THR A 625 -6.40 2.43 -11.89
CA THR A 625 -6.91 3.84 -11.90
C THR A 625 -8.31 3.97 -12.53
N MET A 626 -8.72 2.90 -13.20
CA MET A 626 -9.98 2.75 -13.90
C MET A 626 -11.21 2.92 -13.03
N VAL A 627 -11.24 2.31 -11.84
CA VAL A 627 -12.45 2.30 -10.99
C VAL A 627 -12.83 3.71 -10.55
N ALA A 628 -11.85 4.51 -10.12
CA ALA A 628 -12.07 5.90 -9.73
C ALA A 628 -12.46 6.78 -10.93
N LEU A 629 -11.80 6.58 -12.08
CA LEU A 629 -12.16 7.32 -13.31
C LEU A 629 -13.59 7.02 -13.74
N ARG A 630 -14.01 5.75 -13.75
CA ARG A 630 -15.39 5.36 -14.09
C ARG A 630 -16.42 6.01 -13.17
N ALA A 631 -16.14 6.10 -11.86
CA ALA A 631 -16.98 6.83 -10.92
C ALA A 631 -17.08 8.33 -11.24
N MET A 632 -15.97 8.97 -11.62
CA MET A 632 -15.96 10.36 -12.06
C MET A 632 -16.77 10.59 -13.33
N LEU A 633 -16.65 9.70 -14.32
CA LEU A 633 -17.41 9.78 -15.57
C LEU A 633 -18.91 9.60 -15.36
N ALA A 634 -19.33 8.70 -14.46
CA ALA A 634 -20.74 8.52 -14.08
C ALA A 634 -21.36 9.82 -13.52
N VAL A 635 -20.60 10.61 -12.77
CA VAL A 635 -21.05 11.92 -12.27
C VAL A 635 -21.13 12.96 -13.39
N VAL A 636 -20.18 12.95 -14.32
CA VAL A 636 -20.17 13.85 -15.49
C VAL A 636 -21.37 13.57 -16.40
N ASP A 637 -21.76 12.31 -16.58
CA ASP A 637 -22.96 11.93 -17.34
C ASP A 637 -24.26 12.53 -16.80
N CYS A 638 -24.27 12.87 -15.51
CA CYS A 638 -25.39 13.53 -14.86
C CYS A 638 -25.31 15.06 -14.88
N GLY A 639 -24.36 15.64 -15.63
CA GLY A 639 -24.09 17.08 -15.65
C GLY A 639 -23.39 17.63 -14.40
N GLY A 640 -22.89 16.73 -13.53
CA GLY A 640 -22.09 17.10 -12.36
C GLY A 640 -20.59 17.19 -12.69
N GLN A 641 -19.82 17.72 -11.74
CA GLN A 641 -18.36 17.79 -11.78
C GLN A 641 -17.77 16.84 -10.75
N ALA A 642 -16.64 16.23 -11.10
CA ALA A 642 -15.85 15.42 -10.18
C ALA A 642 -14.51 16.11 -9.88
N ALA A 643 -14.08 16.06 -8.61
CA ALA A 643 -12.80 16.61 -8.17
C ALA A 643 -11.91 15.52 -7.55
N MET A 644 -10.68 15.38 -8.03
CA MET A 644 -9.66 14.50 -7.46
C MET A 644 -8.62 15.32 -6.69
N LEU A 645 -8.52 15.06 -5.39
CA LEU A 645 -7.57 15.68 -4.48
C LEU A 645 -6.34 14.79 -4.31
N ALA A 646 -5.18 15.27 -4.75
CA ALA A 646 -3.88 14.60 -4.62
C ALA A 646 -2.98 15.32 -3.60
N PRO A 647 -2.17 14.59 -2.80
CA PRO A 647 -1.43 15.17 -1.66
C PRO A 647 -0.26 16.07 -2.07
N THR A 648 0.23 15.94 -3.30
CA THR A 648 1.28 16.80 -3.85
C THR A 648 1.00 17.17 -5.28
N GLU A 649 1.66 18.23 -5.74
CA GLU A 649 1.55 18.71 -7.11
C GLU A 649 2.06 17.69 -8.12
N VAL A 650 3.09 16.92 -7.77
CA VAL A 650 3.63 15.84 -8.61
C VAL A 650 2.58 14.77 -8.87
N LEU A 651 1.88 14.30 -7.82
CA LEU A 651 0.81 13.31 -7.97
C LEU A 651 -0.40 13.89 -8.71
N ALA A 652 -0.76 15.15 -8.46
CA ALA A 652 -1.84 15.81 -9.20
C ALA A 652 -1.53 15.86 -10.70
N GLN A 653 -0.29 16.21 -11.08
CA GLN A 653 0.15 16.20 -12.48
C GLN A 653 0.18 14.79 -13.09
N GLN A 654 0.60 13.79 -12.32
CA GLN A 654 0.64 12.39 -12.77
C GLN A 654 -0.77 11.86 -13.06
N HIS A 655 -1.73 12.09 -12.15
CA HIS A 655 -3.13 11.72 -12.37
C HIS A 655 -3.75 12.47 -13.52
N HIS A 656 -3.48 13.78 -13.63
CA HIS A 656 -3.95 14.60 -14.75
C HIS A 656 -3.49 14.05 -16.09
N ARG A 657 -2.19 13.76 -16.23
CA ARG A 657 -1.65 13.16 -17.44
C ARG A 657 -2.28 11.80 -17.73
N SER A 658 -2.30 10.91 -16.74
CA SER A 658 -2.78 9.54 -16.91
C SER A 658 -4.26 9.47 -17.29
N ILE A 659 -5.11 10.27 -16.66
CA ILE A 659 -6.54 10.33 -16.95
C ILE A 659 -6.79 10.96 -18.32
N THR A 660 -6.10 12.07 -18.64
CA THR A 660 -6.23 12.72 -19.95
C THR A 660 -5.83 11.78 -21.09
N GLU A 661 -4.72 11.07 -20.95
CA GLU A 661 -4.25 10.07 -21.93
C GLU A 661 -5.21 8.89 -22.06
N MET A 662 -5.76 8.39 -20.95
CA MET A 662 -6.68 7.25 -20.95
C MET A 662 -8.03 7.59 -21.61
N MET A 663 -8.50 8.83 -21.46
CA MET A 663 -9.72 9.33 -22.09
C MET A 663 -9.52 9.75 -23.56
N GLY A 664 -8.29 10.10 -23.96
CA GLY A 664 -7.98 10.56 -25.31
C GLY A 664 -8.84 11.76 -25.73
N GLU A 665 -9.45 11.69 -26.93
CA GLU A 665 -10.36 12.73 -27.46
C GLU A 665 -11.55 13.04 -26.54
N LEU A 666 -11.92 12.13 -25.64
CA LEU A 666 -13.00 12.36 -24.67
C LEU A 666 -12.60 13.35 -23.55
N ALA A 667 -11.31 13.57 -23.32
CA ALA A 667 -10.81 14.58 -22.37
C ALA A 667 -10.71 16.00 -22.99
N GLU A 668 -10.99 16.13 -24.28
CA GLU A 668 -10.84 17.37 -25.04
C GLU A 668 -12.18 18.08 -25.33
N GLY A 669 -13.19 17.86 -24.49
CA GLY A 669 -14.53 18.44 -24.66
C GLY A 669 -14.50 19.95 -24.93
N GLY A 670 -15.17 20.38 -26.01
CA GLY A 670 -15.24 21.80 -26.41
C GLY A 670 -13.96 22.37 -27.04
N MET A 671 -12.94 21.55 -27.34
CA MET A 671 -11.75 21.93 -28.10
C MET A 671 -11.81 21.42 -29.55
N LEU A 672 -11.05 22.07 -30.45
CA LEU A 672 -10.95 21.67 -31.85
C LEU A 672 -10.26 20.31 -31.96
N GLY A 673 -11.00 19.26 -32.35
CA GLY A 673 -10.52 17.87 -32.40
C GLY A 673 -11.03 16.97 -31.28
N GLY A 674 -11.68 17.53 -30.25
CA GLY A 674 -12.31 16.76 -29.18
C GLY A 674 -13.66 16.15 -29.58
N SER A 675 -14.08 15.14 -28.83
CA SER A 675 -15.38 14.48 -29.04
C SER A 675 -16.55 15.39 -28.63
N ASP A 676 -17.66 15.35 -29.38
CA ASP A 676 -18.92 16.03 -29.05
C ASP A 676 -19.55 15.54 -27.73
N GLN A 677 -19.17 14.34 -27.27
CA GLN A 677 -19.59 13.75 -25.99
C GLN A 677 -18.50 13.88 -24.90
N GLY A 678 -17.37 14.53 -25.20
CA GLY A 678 -16.23 14.66 -24.29
C GLY A 678 -16.41 15.73 -23.21
N THR A 679 -15.55 15.69 -22.19
CA THR A 679 -15.46 16.66 -21.09
C THR A 679 -14.03 17.17 -20.94
N LYS A 680 -13.82 18.36 -20.34
CA LYS A 680 -12.46 18.82 -20.03
C LYS A 680 -11.95 18.23 -18.72
N VAL A 681 -10.68 17.81 -18.75
CA VAL A 681 -9.90 17.43 -17.57
C VAL A 681 -8.93 18.56 -17.21
N VAL A 682 -9.16 19.24 -16.08
CA VAL A 682 -8.40 20.44 -15.67
C VAL A 682 -7.51 20.16 -14.46
N LEU A 683 -6.28 20.69 -14.48
CA LEU A 683 -5.35 20.68 -13.36
C LEU A 683 -5.43 21.99 -12.56
N LEU A 684 -5.50 21.91 -11.23
CA LEU A 684 -5.39 23.06 -10.32
C LEU A 684 -4.36 22.82 -9.19
N THR A 685 -3.21 23.49 -9.26
CA THR A 685 -2.15 23.44 -8.23
C THR A 685 -1.81 24.83 -7.69
N GLY A 686 -1.10 24.88 -6.55
CA GLY A 686 -0.67 26.13 -5.91
C GLY A 686 0.41 26.86 -6.71
N SER A 687 1.26 26.12 -7.41
CA SER A 687 2.34 26.62 -8.28
C SER A 687 1.89 27.20 -9.62
N MET A 688 0.61 27.11 -9.99
CA MET A 688 0.14 27.61 -11.29
C MET A 688 0.30 29.12 -11.43
N GLY A 689 0.85 29.55 -12.57
CA GLY A 689 0.88 30.95 -12.96
C GLY A 689 -0.53 31.57 -13.04
N MET A 690 -0.65 32.84 -12.70
CA MET A 690 -1.93 33.57 -12.62
C MET A 690 -2.84 33.41 -13.86
N PRO A 691 -2.35 33.42 -15.11
CA PRO A 691 -3.22 33.22 -16.27
C PRO A 691 -3.85 31.82 -16.32
N GLY A 692 -3.06 30.78 -16.10
CA GLY A 692 -3.53 29.39 -16.11
C GLY A 692 -4.49 29.11 -14.95
N ARG A 693 -4.17 29.61 -13.75
CA ARG A 693 -5.03 29.51 -12.58
C ARG A 693 -6.38 30.19 -12.79
N ARG A 694 -6.40 31.41 -13.37
CA ARG A 694 -7.66 32.12 -13.68
C ARG A 694 -8.52 31.36 -14.68
N LYS A 695 -7.91 30.79 -15.73
CA LYS A 695 -8.64 29.96 -16.70
C LYS A 695 -9.25 28.74 -16.03
N ALA A 696 -8.48 28.00 -15.24
CA ALA A 696 -8.99 26.84 -14.50
C ALA A 696 -10.17 27.23 -13.60
N LEU A 697 -10.06 28.31 -12.81
CA LEU A 697 -11.16 28.79 -11.97
C LEU A 697 -12.42 29.16 -12.76
N LEU A 698 -12.27 29.74 -13.96
CA LEU A 698 -13.39 30.02 -14.85
C LEU A 698 -14.05 28.73 -15.32
N ASP A 699 -13.27 27.77 -15.83
CA ASP A 699 -13.76 26.48 -16.32
C ASP A 699 -14.50 25.69 -15.21
N LEU A 700 -14.07 25.84 -13.94
CA LEU A 700 -14.73 25.26 -12.77
C LEU A 700 -16.11 25.89 -12.49
N VAL A 701 -16.19 27.23 -12.52
CA VAL A 701 -17.41 27.98 -12.20
C VAL A 701 -18.45 27.92 -13.33
N THR A 702 -18.01 27.81 -14.59
CA THR A 702 -18.90 27.65 -15.75
C THR A 702 -19.38 26.21 -15.93
N GLY A 703 -18.73 25.24 -15.28
CA GLY A 703 -19.04 23.82 -15.42
C GLY A 703 -18.40 23.18 -16.65
N GLU A 704 -17.54 23.88 -17.39
CA GLU A 704 -16.83 23.32 -18.54
C GLU A 704 -15.83 22.22 -18.15
N ALA A 705 -15.27 22.31 -16.94
CA ALA A 705 -14.40 21.28 -16.38
C ALA A 705 -15.24 20.19 -15.69
N GLY A 706 -15.57 19.10 -16.39
CA GLY A 706 -16.27 17.98 -15.75
C GLY A 706 -15.39 17.17 -14.80
N ILE A 707 -14.06 17.12 -15.05
CA ILE A 707 -13.10 16.52 -14.12
C ILE A 707 -12.02 17.54 -13.74
N VAL A 708 -11.77 17.68 -12.45
CA VAL A 708 -10.75 18.58 -11.91
C VAL A 708 -9.79 17.79 -11.03
N ILE A 709 -8.50 17.88 -11.30
CA ILE A 709 -7.46 17.22 -10.52
C ILE A 709 -6.60 18.30 -9.88
N GLY A 710 -6.32 18.21 -8.58
CA GLY A 710 -5.61 19.28 -7.91
C GLY A 710 -5.12 18.93 -6.52
N THR A 711 -4.37 19.87 -5.94
CA THR A 711 -3.87 19.76 -4.56
C THR A 711 -4.81 20.47 -3.59
N HIS A 712 -4.33 20.78 -2.37
CA HIS A 712 -5.03 21.63 -1.41
C HIS A 712 -5.53 22.96 -2.00
N ALA A 713 -4.98 23.40 -3.15
CA ALA A 713 -5.49 24.53 -3.92
C ALA A 713 -7.00 24.43 -4.22
N LEU A 714 -7.56 23.22 -4.37
CA LEU A 714 -9.01 23.00 -4.59
C LEU A 714 -9.87 23.42 -3.40
N ILE A 715 -9.29 23.52 -2.22
CA ILE A 715 -9.99 23.76 -0.95
C ILE A 715 -10.07 25.25 -0.65
N GLU A 716 -9.22 26.08 -1.26
CA GLU A 716 -9.19 27.54 -1.03
C GLU A 716 -10.56 28.19 -1.22
N ASP A 717 -10.89 29.20 -0.41
CA ASP A 717 -12.20 29.89 -0.42
C ASP A 717 -12.61 30.44 -1.80
N LYS A 718 -11.63 30.79 -2.63
CA LYS A 718 -11.85 31.36 -3.97
C LYS A 718 -12.27 30.33 -5.00
N VAL A 719 -12.11 29.03 -4.73
CA VAL A 719 -12.50 27.94 -5.64
C VAL A 719 -13.99 27.65 -5.45
N GLN A 720 -14.74 27.79 -6.53
CA GLN A 720 -16.16 27.48 -6.59
C GLN A 720 -16.43 26.58 -7.78
N PHE A 721 -17.32 25.61 -7.59
CA PHE A 721 -17.76 24.68 -8.63
C PHE A 721 -19.18 25.04 -9.07
N HIS A 722 -19.52 24.76 -10.32
CA HIS A 722 -20.88 24.90 -10.83
C HIS A 722 -21.83 23.88 -10.18
N ASP A 723 -21.42 22.60 -10.16
CA ASP A 723 -22.15 21.48 -9.57
C ASP A 723 -21.18 20.34 -9.18
N LEU A 724 -20.52 20.44 -8.02
CA LEU A 724 -19.64 19.38 -7.52
C LEU A 724 -20.46 18.17 -7.05
N GLY A 725 -20.32 17.04 -7.72
CA GLY A 725 -21.07 15.80 -7.44
C GLY A 725 -20.25 14.69 -6.78
N LEU A 726 -18.94 14.60 -7.05
CA LEU A 726 -18.06 13.58 -6.47
C LEU A 726 -16.69 14.18 -6.12
N VAL A 727 -16.19 13.81 -4.94
CA VAL A 727 -14.81 14.08 -4.50
C VAL A 727 -14.08 12.76 -4.36
N VAL A 728 -12.97 12.61 -5.09
CA VAL A 728 -12.03 11.50 -4.97
C VAL A 728 -10.80 11.98 -4.20
N VAL A 729 -10.43 11.32 -3.11
CA VAL A 729 -9.25 11.67 -2.32
C VAL A 729 -8.22 10.56 -2.43
N ASP A 730 -7.05 10.85 -3.00
CA ASP A 730 -5.95 9.90 -3.09
C ASP A 730 -4.98 10.05 -1.90
N GLU A 731 -4.48 8.92 -1.38
CA GLU A 731 -3.54 8.83 -0.25
C GLU A 731 -3.99 9.63 1.00
N GLN A 732 -5.13 9.20 1.55
CA GLN A 732 -5.89 9.86 2.63
C GLN A 732 -5.07 10.39 3.82
N HIS A 733 -3.97 9.74 4.25
CA HIS A 733 -3.25 10.11 5.49
C HIS A 733 -2.63 11.51 5.48
N ARG A 734 -2.49 12.15 4.32
CA ARG A 734 -1.91 13.50 4.20
C ARG A 734 -2.91 14.63 4.46
N PHE A 735 -4.21 14.32 4.51
CA PHE A 735 -5.27 15.32 4.60
C PHE A 735 -6.04 15.28 5.93
N GLY A 736 -6.21 16.44 6.55
CA GLY A 736 -7.00 16.61 7.78
C GLY A 736 -8.50 16.33 7.58
N VAL A 737 -9.27 16.19 8.67
CA VAL A 737 -10.75 16.11 8.60
C VAL A 737 -11.32 17.43 8.05
N GLU A 738 -10.82 18.58 8.52
CA GLU A 738 -11.24 19.92 8.10
C GLU A 738 -11.10 20.16 6.59
N GLN A 739 -10.02 19.66 5.99
CA GLN A 739 -9.75 19.79 4.56
C GLN A 739 -10.78 19.02 3.71
N ARG A 740 -11.33 17.91 4.24
CA ARG A 740 -12.35 17.10 3.58
C ARG A 740 -13.73 17.75 3.69
N ASP A 741 -14.06 18.26 4.88
CA ASP A 741 -15.32 18.97 5.11
C ASP A 741 -15.39 20.28 4.30
N ALA A 742 -14.25 20.95 4.09
CA ALA A 742 -14.16 22.15 3.26
C ALA A 742 -14.39 21.89 1.76
N LEU A 743 -14.16 20.68 1.25
CA LEU A 743 -14.56 20.29 -0.12
C LEU A 743 -16.03 19.89 -0.18
N ARG A 744 -16.55 19.20 0.85
CA ARG A 744 -17.98 18.86 0.93
C ARG A 744 -18.85 20.10 0.98
N SER A 745 -18.41 21.17 1.65
CA SER A 745 -19.16 22.43 1.74
C SER A 745 -19.15 23.28 0.46
N LYS A 746 -18.35 22.91 -0.56
CA LYS A 746 -18.31 23.62 -1.87
C LYS A 746 -19.41 23.18 -2.84
N GLY A 747 -20.04 22.04 -2.61
CA GLY A 747 -21.21 21.61 -3.37
C GLY A 747 -22.48 22.36 -2.92
N LYS A 748 -23.42 22.60 -3.85
CA LYS A 748 -24.76 23.13 -3.50
C LYS A 748 -25.52 22.16 -2.59
N GLN A 749 -25.30 20.87 -2.82
CA GLN A 749 -25.61 19.76 -1.93
C GLN A 749 -24.30 19.03 -1.60
N PRO A 750 -24.22 18.29 -0.49
CA PRO A 750 -23.02 17.55 -0.15
C PRO A 750 -22.65 16.56 -1.28
N PRO A 751 -21.44 16.65 -1.86
CA PRO A 751 -21.00 15.71 -2.89
C PRO A 751 -20.75 14.33 -2.28
N HIS A 752 -20.81 13.30 -3.13
CA HIS A 752 -20.34 11.96 -2.80
C HIS A 752 -18.83 11.97 -2.56
N LEU A 753 -18.34 11.12 -1.66
CA LEU A 753 -16.93 11.02 -1.27
C LEU A 753 -16.41 9.60 -1.49
N LEU A 754 -15.38 9.48 -2.34
CA LEU A 754 -14.61 8.27 -2.57
C LEU A 754 -13.18 8.50 -2.08
N VAL A 755 -12.70 7.68 -1.16
CA VAL A 755 -11.34 7.78 -0.64
C VAL A 755 -10.53 6.60 -1.12
N MET A 756 -9.32 6.83 -1.62
CA MET A 756 -8.42 5.81 -2.13
C MET A 756 -7.20 5.68 -1.21
N THR A 757 -6.77 4.45 -0.94
CA THR A 757 -5.49 4.22 -0.26
C THR A 757 -4.81 2.93 -0.71
N ALA A 758 -3.49 3.02 -0.88
CA ALA A 758 -2.61 1.87 -1.13
C ALA A 758 -2.12 1.20 0.16
N THR A 759 -2.27 1.85 1.32
CA THR A 759 -1.85 1.30 2.63
C THR A 759 -2.91 1.61 3.68
N PRO A 760 -3.55 0.60 4.30
CA PRO A 760 -4.47 0.88 5.39
C PRO A 760 -3.71 1.61 6.51
N ILE A 761 -4.25 2.67 7.08
CA ILE A 761 -3.63 3.46 8.18
C ILE A 761 -4.30 3.02 9.48
N PRO A 762 -3.64 3.03 10.66
CA PRO A 762 -4.28 2.63 11.93
C PRO A 762 -5.63 3.29 12.20
N ARG A 763 -5.76 4.59 11.91
CA ARG A 763 -7.04 5.30 12.01
C ARG A 763 -8.07 4.79 11.01
N THR A 764 -7.67 4.49 9.78
CA THR A 764 -8.56 3.95 8.74
C THR A 764 -9.01 2.53 9.10
N VAL A 765 -8.09 1.66 9.56
CA VAL A 765 -8.41 0.33 10.09
C VAL A 765 -9.40 0.45 11.24
N ALA A 766 -9.14 1.37 12.17
CA ALA A 766 -10.06 1.61 13.28
C ALA A 766 -11.42 2.14 12.82
N MET A 767 -11.48 3.08 11.87
CA MET A 767 -12.74 3.58 11.28
C MET A 767 -13.52 2.49 10.55
N THR A 768 -12.83 1.55 9.89
CA THR A 768 -13.44 0.37 9.28
C THR A 768 -14.02 -0.56 10.34
N VAL A 769 -13.28 -0.85 11.40
CA VAL A 769 -13.74 -1.68 12.54
C VAL A 769 -14.94 -1.02 13.23
N PHE A 770 -14.93 0.31 13.40
CA PHE A 770 -16.05 1.06 13.93
C PHE A 770 -17.19 1.30 12.91
N GLY A 771 -16.99 0.96 11.62
CA GLY A 771 -17.99 1.03 10.56
C GLY A 771 -18.42 2.44 10.15
N ASP A 772 -17.58 3.47 10.31
CA ASP A 772 -17.90 4.87 9.94
C ASP A 772 -17.79 5.13 8.42
N LEU A 773 -17.13 4.23 7.67
CA LEU A 773 -16.99 4.27 6.22
C LEU A 773 -17.36 2.91 5.62
N GLU A 774 -18.03 2.91 4.48
CA GLU A 774 -18.20 1.69 3.69
C GLU A 774 -16.89 1.35 2.97
N THR A 775 -16.47 0.09 3.00
CA THR A 775 -15.16 -0.32 2.47
C THR A 775 -15.34 -1.27 1.28
N SER A 776 -14.68 -0.94 0.17
CA SER A 776 -14.51 -1.83 -0.98
C SER A 776 -13.03 -2.20 -1.08
N VAL A 777 -12.74 -3.50 -1.02
CA VAL A 777 -11.37 -4.03 -1.03
C VAL A 777 -11.11 -4.70 -2.38
N LEU A 778 -10.04 -4.30 -3.05
CA LEU A 778 -9.40 -5.02 -4.14
C LEU A 778 -8.32 -5.91 -3.50
N ASP A 779 -8.71 -7.13 -3.15
CA ASP A 779 -7.94 -8.12 -2.37
C ASP A 779 -6.93 -8.94 -3.19
N GLN A 780 -6.84 -8.66 -4.49
CA GLN A 780 -5.91 -9.32 -5.40
C GLN A 780 -4.53 -8.64 -5.34
N LEU A 781 -3.57 -9.29 -4.68
CA LEU A 781 -2.15 -8.89 -4.64
C LEU A 781 -1.56 -8.84 -6.07
N PRO A 782 -0.86 -7.76 -6.45
CA PRO A 782 0.11 -7.79 -7.53
C PRO A 782 1.29 -8.63 -7.07
N ALA A 783 1.29 -9.95 -7.32
CA ALA A 783 2.48 -10.73 -7.01
C ALA A 783 3.62 -10.31 -7.94
N GLY A 784 4.74 -9.89 -7.36
CA GLY A 784 5.92 -9.52 -8.13
C GLY A 784 6.88 -8.51 -7.60
N ARG A 785 6.52 -7.88 -6.51
CA ARG A 785 7.51 -7.15 -5.76
C ARG A 785 8.64 -8.10 -5.35
N SER A 786 9.84 -7.91 -5.90
CA SER A 786 11.03 -8.57 -5.38
C SER A 786 11.09 -8.26 -3.87
N PRO A 787 11.11 -9.27 -2.99
CA PRO A 787 10.90 -9.06 -1.57
C PRO A 787 11.91 -8.06 -1.05
N ILE A 788 11.43 -7.04 -0.35
CA ILE A 788 12.31 -6.05 0.24
C ILE A 788 12.84 -6.64 1.53
N ALA A 789 14.05 -7.17 1.48
CA ALA A 789 14.74 -7.63 2.67
C ALA A 789 14.90 -6.43 3.61
N THR A 790 14.19 -6.45 4.72
CA THR A 790 14.21 -5.35 5.69
C THR A 790 15.03 -5.81 6.89
N HIS A 791 16.10 -5.09 7.19
CA HIS A 791 16.97 -5.37 8.32
C HIS A 791 17.10 -4.14 9.20
N VAL A 792 17.26 -4.39 10.49
CA VAL A 792 17.52 -3.32 11.43
C VAL A 792 18.97 -3.34 11.88
N VAL A 793 19.62 -2.19 11.73
CA VAL A 793 21.04 -1.96 11.97
C VAL A 793 21.21 -1.28 13.35
N PRO A 794 21.73 -2.00 14.36
CA PRO A 794 21.96 -1.44 15.69
C PRO A 794 23.28 -0.66 15.71
N ALA A 795 23.22 0.63 15.41
CA ALA A 795 24.40 1.49 15.22
C ALA A 795 25.23 1.68 16.50
N LYS A 796 24.58 1.73 17.67
CA LYS A 796 25.24 1.91 18.97
C LYS A 796 25.82 0.61 19.52
N ASP A 797 25.04 -0.48 19.49
CA ASP A 797 25.44 -1.76 20.07
C ASP A 797 26.43 -2.54 19.17
N LYS A 798 26.32 -2.39 17.84
CA LYS A 798 27.19 -3.06 16.86
C LYS A 798 27.63 -2.07 15.77
N PRO A 799 28.59 -1.17 16.03
CA PRO A 799 29.03 -0.16 15.05
C PRO A 799 29.54 -0.74 13.72
N HIS A 800 30.08 -1.96 13.73
CA HIS A 800 30.53 -2.67 12.53
C HIS A 800 29.37 -3.03 11.58
N PHE A 801 28.13 -3.18 12.08
CA PHE A 801 26.95 -3.39 11.22
C PHE A 801 26.60 -2.11 10.43
N LEU A 802 26.82 -0.92 11.01
CA LEU A 802 26.63 0.34 10.29
C LEU A 802 27.70 0.52 9.21
N ALA A 803 28.95 0.16 9.50
CA ALA A 803 30.00 0.14 8.47
C ALA A 803 29.64 -0.83 7.32
N ARG A 804 29.18 -2.04 7.66
CA ARG A 804 28.72 -3.03 6.67
C ARG A 804 27.51 -2.56 5.86
N ALA A 805 26.59 -1.81 6.47
CA ALA A 805 25.45 -1.22 5.77
C ALA A 805 25.91 -0.27 4.65
N TRP A 806 26.91 0.57 4.90
CA TRP A 806 27.45 1.46 3.87
C TRP A 806 28.26 0.75 2.79
N GLU A 807 29.02 -0.29 3.15
CA GLU A 807 29.66 -1.16 2.16
C GLU A 807 28.61 -1.80 1.25
N ARG A 808 27.48 -2.26 1.82
CA ARG A 808 26.40 -2.85 1.04
C ARG A 808 25.74 -1.85 0.10
N VAL A 809 25.54 -0.60 0.54
CA VAL A 809 25.04 0.49 -0.33
C VAL A 809 26.01 0.72 -1.50
N ARG A 810 27.32 0.71 -1.24
CA ARG A 810 28.35 0.86 -2.28
C ARG A 810 28.33 -0.29 -3.28
N GLU A 811 28.25 -1.54 -2.82
CA GLU A 811 28.14 -2.73 -3.69
C GLU A 811 26.95 -2.62 -4.65
N GLU A 812 25.79 -2.20 -4.14
CA GLU A 812 24.58 -2.03 -4.94
C GLU A 812 24.73 -0.92 -5.99
N VAL A 813 25.32 0.21 -5.60
CA VAL A 813 25.61 1.31 -6.53
C VAL A 813 26.64 0.92 -7.60
N GLU A 814 27.68 0.16 -7.23
CA GLU A 814 28.70 -0.36 -8.15
C GLU A 814 28.12 -1.37 -9.15
N ASN A 815 27.08 -2.10 -8.76
CA ASN A 815 26.28 -2.98 -9.63
C ASN A 815 25.32 -2.20 -10.55
N GLY A 816 25.39 -0.87 -10.56
CA GLY A 816 24.59 -0.02 -11.44
C GLY A 816 23.27 0.45 -10.83
N HIS A 817 22.97 0.08 -9.58
CA HIS A 817 21.75 0.49 -8.89
C HIS A 817 21.90 1.86 -8.20
N GLN A 818 20.83 2.29 -7.54
CA GLN A 818 20.75 3.58 -6.85
C GLN A 818 20.22 3.39 -5.42
N ALA A 819 20.57 4.32 -4.54
CA ALA A 819 20.22 4.24 -3.13
C ALA A 819 19.56 5.52 -2.63
N TYR A 820 18.56 5.35 -1.77
CA TYR A 820 17.99 6.41 -0.94
C TYR A 820 18.58 6.37 0.46
N VAL A 821 18.91 7.54 1.01
CA VAL A 821 19.28 7.72 2.41
C VAL A 821 18.33 8.75 3.01
N VAL A 822 17.48 8.34 3.95
CA VAL A 822 16.47 9.19 4.57
C VAL A 822 16.93 9.64 5.94
N CYS A 823 16.86 10.94 6.22
CA CYS A 823 17.13 11.51 7.53
C CYS A 823 15.92 12.28 8.07
N PRO A 824 15.72 12.33 9.39
CA PRO A 824 14.56 12.98 10.01
C PRO A 824 14.58 14.51 9.93
N ARG A 825 15.75 15.16 9.80
CA ARG A 825 15.89 16.63 9.83
C ARG A 825 16.69 17.17 8.64
N ILE A 826 16.51 18.45 8.28
CA ILE A 826 17.23 19.12 7.19
C ILE A 826 18.65 19.57 7.61
N GLY A 827 18.79 20.33 8.71
CA GLY A 827 20.12 20.68 9.26
C GLY A 827 20.34 22.13 9.72
N ASP A 828 19.45 23.07 9.45
CA ASP A 828 19.68 24.45 9.89
C ASP A 828 19.41 24.64 11.39
N ALA A 829 20.39 25.21 12.09
CA ALA A 829 20.43 25.44 13.54
C ALA A 829 19.41 26.50 14.06
N VAL A 830 18.18 26.53 13.54
CA VAL A 830 17.16 27.53 13.89
C VAL A 830 15.91 26.90 14.52
N GLU A 831 15.76 25.57 14.54
CA GLU A 831 14.54 24.94 15.07
C GLU A 831 14.38 25.05 16.60
N GLU A 832 15.43 25.35 17.37
CA GLU A 832 15.24 25.69 18.80
C GLU A 832 14.81 27.15 19.03
N ALA A 833 14.78 28.00 18.00
CA ALA A 833 14.43 29.42 18.13
C ALA A 833 13.03 29.78 17.61
N ASP A 834 12.46 29.00 16.69
CA ASP A 834 11.15 29.34 16.10
C ASP A 834 9.96 28.61 16.75
N ASP A 835 10.15 27.41 17.29
CA ASP A 835 9.11 26.73 18.11
C ASP A 835 8.88 27.44 19.47
N LEU A 836 9.87 28.20 19.95
CA LEU A 836 9.77 29.00 21.18
C LEU A 836 9.28 30.44 20.94
N LYS A 837 9.26 30.93 19.69
CA LYS A 837 8.76 32.28 19.37
C LYS A 837 7.26 32.31 19.11
N ASN A 838 6.68 31.22 18.60
CA ASN A 838 5.23 31.13 18.39
C ASN A 838 4.44 30.93 19.70
N ALA A 839 5.10 30.71 20.83
CA ALA A 839 4.44 30.51 22.14
C ALA A 839 4.48 31.73 23.08
N LYS A 840 5.14 32.86 22.75
CA LYS A 840 5.19 34.04 23.64
C LYS A 840 5.11 35.37 22.91
N GLY A 841 3.90 35.79 22.61
CA GLY A 841 3.58 37.21 22.50
C GLY A 841 3.66 37.90 23.87
N GLY A 842 4.57 38.86 24.02
CA GLY A 842 4.40 39.99 24.95
C GLY A 842 5.14 39.95 26.30
N LYS A 843 6.34 40.57 26.31
CA LYS A 843 6.88 41.58 27.26
C LYS A 843 8.32 41.31 27.69
N SER A 844 9.13 42.32 27.40
CA SER A 844 10.54 42.53 27.74
C SER A 844 10.85 42.42 29.23
N GLY A 845 11.89 41.66 29.57
CA GLY A 845 12.51 41.67 30.91
C GLY A 845 13.92 41.08 30.88
N LYS A 846 14.93 41.92 31.11
CA LYS A 846 16.36 41.57 31.19
C LYS A 846 16.63 40.53 32.29
N GLY A 847 17.13 39.36 31.93
CA GLY A 847 17.60 38.34 32.91
C GLY A 847 18.25 37.08 32.32
N ALA A 848 18.40 36.98 31.00
CA ALA A 848 18.88 35.77 30.32
C ALA A 848 20.41 35.69 30.23
N LYS A 849 21.09 35.38 31.33
CA LYS A 849 22.46 34.79 31.30
C LYS A 849 22.68 33.66 32.31
N GLY A 850 21.73 33.42 33.23
CA GLY A 850 21.84 32.35 34.24
C GLY A 850 21.01 31.08 33.95
N ALA A 851 20.06 31.13 33.02
CA ALA A 851 19.11 30.03 32.77
C ALA A 851 19.59 29.00 31.74
N GLN A 852 20.48 29.37 30.82
CA GLN A 852 21.02 28.47 29.79
C GLN A 852 21.95 27.38 30.34
N LYS A 853 22.43 27.51 31.58
CA LYS A 853 23.31 26.50 32.20
C LYS A 853 22.56 25.46 33.05
N LYS A 854 21.26 25.61 33.27
CA LYS A 854 20.44 24.66 34.06
C LYS A 854 19.59 23.71 33.22
N ALA A 855 19.17 24.13 32.02
CA ALA A 855 18.41 23.27 31.11
C ALA A 855 19.28 22.22 30.39
N ALA A 856 20.59 22.45 30.27
CA ALA A 856 21.54 21.51 29.67
C ALA A 856 22.00 20.37 30.62
N GLU A 857 21.61 20.40 31.90
CA GLU A 857 21.93 19.35 32.87
C GLU A 857 20.73 18.42 33.19
N GLU A 858 19.53 18.71 32.69
CA GLU A 858 18.30 17.93 32.99
C GLU A 858 17.83 16.98 31.87
N ASP A 859 18.37 17.07 30.64
CA ASP A 859 18.12 16.12 29.55
C ASP A 859 19.43 15.39 29.16
N GLY A 860 19.82 14.46 30.01
CA GLY A 860 21.01 13.64 29.81
C GLY A 860 20.73 12.51 28.81
N ASP A 861 21.45 12.55 27.69
CA ASP A 861 21.86 11.39 26.85
C ASP A 861 21.18 11.16 25.49
N LYS A 862 20.41 12.11 24.94
CA LYS A 862 19.93 12.01 23.53
C LYS A 862 20.60 13.04 22.63
N ARG A 863 21.40 12.56 21.68
CA ARG A 863 21.95 13.40 20.59
C ARG A 863 20.82 13.98 19.72
N PRO A 864 21.00 15.18 19.14
CA PRO A 864 20.03 15.74 18.21
C PRO A 864 19.83 14.82 16.97
N PRO A 865 18.63 14.84 16.35
CA PRO A 865 18.34 14.02 15.18
C PRO A 865 19.24 14.37 13.99
N LEU A 866 19.60 13.36 13.21
CA LEU A 866 20.51 13.51 12.07
C LEU A 866 19.94 14.43 10.99
N ALA A 867 20.79 15.34 10.53
CA ALA A 867 20.48 16.31 9.49
C ALA A 867 20.92 15.81 8.11
N VAL A 868 20.06 15.98 7.11
CA VAL A 868 20.32 15.64 5.70
C VAL A 868 21.59 16.30 5.18
N LEU A 869 21.80 17.59 5.47
CA LEU A 869 22.98 18.33 4.99
C LEU A 869 24.28 17.79 5.60
N GLU A 870 24.28 17.51 6.90
CA GLU A 870 25.44 16.96 7.62
C GLU A 870 25.75 15.52 7.17
N ILE A 871 24.71 14.69 7.03
CA ILE A 871 24.86 13.30 6.57
C ILE A 871 25.32 13.24 5.12
N ALA A 872 24.79 14.08 4.23
CA ALA A 872 25.24 14.10 2.84
C ALA A 872 26.72 14.46 2.71
N GLU A 873 27.18 15.48 3.45
CA GLU A 873 28.59 15.86 3.47
C GLU A 873 29.48 14.75 4.05
N GLN A 874 29.05 14.11 5.15
CA GLN A 874 29.76 13.01 5.78
C GLN A 874 29.86 11.78 4.86
N LEU A 875 28.77 11.41 4.18
CA LEU A 875 28.73 10.27 3.26
C LEU A 875 29.60 10.53 2.03
N ALA A 876 29.51 11.72 1.44
CA ALA A 876 30.27 12.10 0.25
C ALA A 876 31.79 12.16 0.52
N ARG A 877 32.22 12.57 1.72
CA ARG A 877 33.65 12.59 2.09
C ARG A 877 34.15 11.27 2.70
N GLY A 878 33.25 10.42 3.17
CA GLY A 878 33.58 9.21 3.91
C GLY A 878 33.21 7.95 3.14
N PRO A 879 32.25 7.14 3.64
CA PRO A 879 32.02 5.78 3.14
C PRO A 879 31.52 5.70 1.70
N LEU A 880 30.93 6.78 1.15
CA LEU A 880 30.42 6.86 -0.22
C LEU A 880 31.28 7.77 -1.11
N ALA A 881 32.53 8.04 -0.70
CA ALA A 881 33.48 8.81 -1.51
C ALA A 881 33.62 8.24 -2.93
N GLY A 882 33.57 9.14 -3.92
CA GLY A 882 33.63 8.80 -5.35
C GLY A 882 32.29 8.54 -6.02
N LEU A 883 31.17 8.54 -5.29
CA LEU A 883 29.81 8.39 -5.85
C LEU A 883 29.12 9.75 -6.01
N SER A 884 28.18 9.87 -6.96
CA SER A 884 27.33 11.07 -7.09
C SER A 884 26.24 11.07 -6.01
N VAL A 885 26.47 11.86 -4.97
CA VAL A 885 25.56 12.04 -3.82
C VAL A 885 24.91 13.42 -3.93
N GLU A 886 23.57 13.47 -3.95
CA GLU A 886 22.82 14.74 -3.93
C GLU A 886 21.79 14.79 -2.81
N VAL A 887 21.33 16.00 -2.51
CA VAL A 887 20.41 16.29 -1.42
C VAL A 887 19.02 16.62 -1.95
N LEU A 888 17.97 16.10 -1.29
CA LEU A 888 16.59 16.50 -1.53
C LEU A 888 15.82 16.78 -0.24
N HIS A 889 15.33 18.00 -0.08
CA HIS A 889 14.55 18.37 1.10
C HIS A 889 13.40 19.34 0.82
N GLY A 890 12.46 19.43 1.77
CA GLY A 890 11.20 20.16 1.60
C GLY A 890 11.36 21.66 1.36
N ARG A 891 12.45 22.26 1.83
CA ARG A 891 12.77 23.70 1.64
C ARG A 891 13.39 24.06 0.29
N MET A 892 13.72 23.10 -0.58
CA MET A 892 14.23 23.40 -1.92
C MET A 892 13.13 23.99 -2.82
N ASP A 893 13.53 24.81 -3.79
CA ASP A 893 12.64 25.30 -4.82
C ASP A 893 12.01 24.12 -5.60
N PRO A 894 10.72 24.17 -5.96
CA PRO A 894 10.07 23.11 -6.73
C PRO A 894 10.80 22.75 -8.03
N ALA A 895 11.33 23.72 -8.77
CA ALA A 895 12.05 23.45 -10.01
C ALA A 895 13.38 22.71 -9.75
N ASP A 896 14.08 23.06 -8.67
CA ASP A 896 15.31 22.38 -8.26
C ASP A 896 15.04 20.94 -7.80
N LYS A 897 13.92 20.71 -7.08
CA LYS A 897 13.50 19.36 -6.68
C LYS A 897 13.22 18.48 -7.90
N ASP A 898 12.47 19.01 -8.86
CA ASP A 898 12.14 18.30 -10.09
C ASP A 898 13.39 17.98 -10.91
N ASP A 899 14.36 18.91 -10.97
CA ASP A 899 15.63 18.66 -11.66
C ASP A 899 16.48 17.57 -10.99
N VAL A 900 16.61 17.60 -9.66
CA VAL A 900 17.31 16.55 -8.90
C VAL A 900 16.62 15.20 -9.10
N MET A 901 15.29 15.14 -9.05
CA MET A 901 14.54 13.91 -9.26
C MET A 901 14.64 13.39 -10.70
N ARG A 902 14.71 14.29 -11.69
CA ARG A 902 14.94 13.93 -13.09
C ARG A 902 16.32 13.31 -13.28
N ARG A 903 17.38 13.92 -12.72
CA ARG A 903 18.76 13.42 -12.79
C ARG A 903 18.95 12.12 -12.00
N PHE A 904 18.25 11.97 -10.88
CA PHE A 904 18.18 10.70 -10.15
C PHE A 904 17.45 9.64 -10.98
N THR A 905 16.30 9.94 -11.60
CA THR A 905 15.59 8.95 -12.44
C THR A 905 16.40 8.54 -13.68
N ALA A 906 17.18 9.45 -14.25
CA ALA A 906 18.09 9.18 -15.37
C ALA A 906 19.37 8.39 -14.97
N GLY A 907 19.59 8.12 -13.68
CA GLY A 907 20.74 7.38 -13.18
C GLY A 907 22.04 8.19 -13.07
N GLU A 908 21.99 9.52 -13.25
CA GLU A 908 23.13 10.43 -13.11
C GLU A 908 23.53 10.62 -11.64
N VAL A 909 22.55 10.67 -10.74
CA VAL A 909 22.74 10.68 -9.28
C VAL A 909 22.61 9.25 -8.76
N LYS A 910 23.64 8.73 -8.09
CA LYS A 910 23.64 7.36 -7.58
C LYS A 910 23.06 7.23 -6.18
N VAL A 911 23.22 8.26 -5.35
CA VAL A 911 22.72 8.26 -3.97
C VAL A 911 21.97 9.56 -3.69
N LEU A 912 20.71 9.43 -3.29
CA LEU A 912 19.87 10.57 -2.92
C LEU A 912 19.70 10.62 -1.40
N VAL A 913 20.26 11.64 -0.77
CA VAL A 913 20.09 11.89 0.67
C VAL A 913 18.92 12.85 0.85
N ALA A 914 17.84 12.36 1.46
CA ALA A 914 16.60 13.10 1.52
C ALA A 914 15.95 13.12 2.91
N THR A 915 15.02 14.06 3.07
CA THR A 915 14.03 13.99 4.17
C THR A 915 12.85 13.11 3.75
N THR A 916 11.81 13.03 4.57
CA THR A 916 10.53 12.37 4.27
C THR A 916 9.82 12.85 3.00
N VAL A 917 10.34 13.86 2.28
CA VAL A 917 9.77 14.34 1.03
C VAL A 917 9.74 13.28 -0.07
N ILE A 918 10.64 12.28 -0.04
CA ILE A 918 10.60 11.15 -0.99
C ILE A 918 9.44 10.18 -0.74
N GLU A 919 8.67 10.37 0.33
CA GLU A 919 7.43 9.61 0.58
C GLU A 919 6.40 9.85 -0.53
N VAL A 920 6.60 10.77 -1.48
CA VAL A 920 5.62 11.11 -2.51
C VAL A 920 6.08 10.86 -3.95
N GLY A 921 5.25 10.13 -4.69
CA GLY A 921 5.11 10.21 -6.15
C GLY A 921 6.10 9.47 -7.03
N VAL A 922 7.41 9.62 -6.84
CA VAL A 922 8.35 9.21 -7.90
C VAL A 922 8.73 7.73 -7.77
N ASN A 923 8.56 6.99 -8.87
CA ASN A 923 8.96 5.59 -9.01
C ASN A 923 10.31 5.53 -9.72
N VAL A 924 11.35 5.01 -9.07
CA VAL A 924 12.68 4.81 -9.66
C VAL A 924 12.99 3.31 -9.63
N PRO A 925 12.74 2.56 -10.73
CA PRO A 925 12.89 1.10 -10.75
C PRO A 925 14.30 0.61 -10.40
N ASN A 926 15.32 1.41 -10.71
CA ASN A 926 16.72 1.10 -10.45
C ASN A 926 17.18 1.44 -9.01
N ALA A 927 16.28 1.99 -8.17
CA ALA A 927 16.56 2.22 -6.76
C ALA A 927 16.30 0.94 -5.94
N THR A 928 17.38 0.28 -5.51
CA THR A 928 17.31 -1.03 -4.84
C THR A 928 17.54 -0.91 -3.34
N VAL A 929 18.22 0.13 -2.86
CA VAL A 929 18.56 0.30 -1.44
C VAL A 929 17.86 1.49 -0.80
N MET A 930 17.23 1.27 0.35
CA MET A 930 16.66 2.29 1.22
C MET A 930 17.37 2.24 2.57
N VAL A 931 18.02 3.33 2.98
CA VAL A 931 18.62 3.47 4.31
C VAL A 931 17.86 4.55 5.07
N ILE A 932 17.29 4.21 6.23
CA ILE A 932 16.54 5.16 7.07
C ILE A 932 17.35 5.42 8.34
N MET A 933 17.91 6.62 8.46
CA MET A 933 18.68 7.06 9.63
C MET A 933 17.74 7.45 10.78
N ASP A 934 18.11 7.12 12.02
CA ASP A 934 17.27 7.33 13.21
C ASP A 934 15.83 6.78 13.01
N ALA A 935 15.72 5.55 12.48
CA ALA A 935 14.45 4.92 12.10
C ALA A 935 13.44 4.82 13.27
N ASP A 936 13.93 4.82 14.52
CA ASP A 936 13.13 4.86 15.74
C ASP A 936 12.33 6.17 15.91
N ARG A 937 12.62 7.21 15.13
CA ARG A 937 11.88 8.48 15.11
C ARG A 937 10.75 8.51 14.07
N PHE A 938 10.66 7.54 13.17
CA PHE A 938 9.62 7.46 12.15
C PHE A 938 8.47 6.57 12.61
N GLY A 939 7.24 6.94 12.23
CA GLY A 939 6.06 6.11 12.44
C GLY A 939 6.06 4.87 11.53
N VAL A 940 5.35 3.81 11.90
CA VAL A 940 5.28 2.55 11.12
C VAL A 940 4.79 2.80 9.70
N SER A 941 3.73 3.60 9.51
CA SER A 941 3.22 3.92 8.17
C SER A 941 4.24 4.68 7.31
N GLN A 942 5.05 5.57 7.90
CA GLN A 942 6.11 6.28 7.19
C GLN A 942 7.22 5.33 6.77
N LEU A 943 7.67 4.46 7.68
CA LEU A 943 8.65 3.42 7.38
C LEU A 943 8.15 2.50 6.27
N HIS A 944 6.86 2.16 6.28
CA HIS A 944 6.24 1.35 5.24
C HIS A 944 6.26 2.05 3.88
N GLN A 945 5.87 3.32 3.83
CA GLN A 945 5.87 4.12 2.60
C GLN A 945 7.28 4.34 2.04
N LEU A 946 8.25 4.63 2.91
CA LEU A 946 9.66 4.78 2.55
C LEU A 946 10.26 3.47 2.04
N ARG A 947 10.09 2.36 2.78
CA ARG A 947 10.41 1.00 2.29
C ARG A 947 9.76 0.76 0.93
N GLY A 948 8.53 1.24 0.79
CA GLY A 948 7.71 1.21 -0.39
C GLY A 948 8.32 1.81 -1.66
N ARG A 949 9.38 2.63 -1.55
CA ARG A 949 10.02 3.36 -2.65
C ARG A 949 11.15 2.60 -3.36
N VAL A 950 11.59 1.48 -2.79
CA VAL A 950 12.63 0.61 -3.38
C VAL A 950 12.07 -0.77 -3.72
N GLY A 951 12.82 -1.55 -4.49
CA GLY A 951 12.39 -2.90 -4.91
C GLY A 951 11.18 -2.85 -5.86
N ARG A 952 11.17 -1.85 -6.75
CA ARG A 952 10.13 -1.66 -7.78
C ARG A 952 10.55 -2.17 -9.17
N GLY A 953 11.78 -2.65 -9.32
CA GLY A 953 12.33 -3.30 -10.52
C GLY A 953 12.77 -4.75 -10.25
N SER A 954 13.64 -5.31 -11.11
CA SER A 954 14.11 -6.71 -11.07
C SER A 954 15.06 -7.07 -9.96
N ALA A 955 15.82 -6.12 -9.45
CA ALA A 955 16.72 -6.37 -8.35
C ALA A 955 15.97 -6.44 -6.99
N PRO A 956 16.36 -7.35 -6.09
CA PRO A 956 15.81 -7.42 -4.75
C PRO A 956 16.03 -6.10 -4.01
N GLY A 957 14.96 -5.60 -3.38
CA GLY A 957 15.06 -4.40 -2.56
C GLY A 957 15.74 -4.70 -1.22
N LEU A 958 16.52 -3.76 -0.72
CA LEU A 958 17.12 -3.81 0.61
C LEU A 958 16.70 -2.56 1.39
N CYS A 959 16.04 -2.75 2.54
CA CYS A 959 15.67 -1.68 3.44
C CYS A 959 16.44 -1.81 4.77
N LEU A 960 17.28 -0.84 5.08
CA LEU A 960 18.11 -0.79 6.27
C LEU A 960 17.58 0.27 7.22
N LEU A 961 16.97 -0.16 8.32
CA LEU A 961 16.49 0.70 9.39
C LEU A 961 17.66 0.94 10.34
N VAL A 962 18.21 2.14 10.45
CA VAL A 962 19.34 2.43 11.35
C VAL A 962 18.81 2.99 12.66
N SER A 963 19.16 2.37 13.78
CA SER A 963 18.69 2.75 15.12
C SER A 963 19.81 2.64 16.15
N GLU A 964 19.85 3.58 17.09
CA GLU A 964 20.75 3.54 18.26
C GLU A 964 20.05 3.05 19.53
N MET A 965 18.76 2.72 19.44
CA MET A 965 17.97 2.20 20.55
C MET A 965 18.40 0.77 20.93
N HIS A 966 18.46 0.51 22.24
CA HIS A 966 18.83 -0.78 22.83
C HIS A 966 17.86 -1.90 22.40
N GLU A 967 18.36 -3.14 22.31
CA GLU A 967 17.62 -4.30 21.79
C GLU A 967 16.28 -4.58 22.51
N ALA A 968 16.25 -4.40 23.83
CA ALA A 968 15.05 -4.58 24.65
C ALA A 968 14.04 -3.42 24.63
N SER A 969 14.30 -2.34 23.88
CA SER A 969 13.41 -1.16 23.90
C SER A 969 12.13 -1.36 23.06
N PRO A 970 10.99 -0.73 23.43
CA PRO A 970 9.77 -0.78 22.63
C PRO A 970 9.95 -0.27 21.19
N ALA A 971 10.79 0.75 20.99
CA ALA A 971 11.12 1.27 19.67
C ALA A 971 11.87 0.22 18.81
N ARG A 972 12.70 -0.61 19.44
CA ARG A 972 13.39 -1.72 18.76
C ARG A 972 12.41 -2.82 18.35
N ALA A 973 11.50 -3.22 19.26
CA ALA A 973 10.44 -4.18 18.97
C ALA A 973 9.55 -3.72 17.81
N ARG A 974 9.18 -2.43 17.77
CA ARG A 974 8.46 -1.82 16.63
C ARG A 974 9.20 -1.98 15.32
N LEU A 975 10.47 -1.60 15.29
CA LEU A 975 11.29 -1.71 14.07
C LEU A 975 11.50 -3.15 13.64
N ALA A 976 11.59 -4.10 14.58
CA ALA A 976 11.65 -5.53 14.27
C ALA A 976 10.33 -6.03 13.66
N ALA A 977 9.18 -5.58 14.18
CA ALA A 977 7.87 -5.90 13.61
C ALA A 977 7.72 -5.33 12.19
N VAL A 978 8.18 -4.09 11.95
CA VAL A 978 8.24 -3.50 10.60
C VAL A 978 9.14 -4.31 9.67
N ALA A 979 10.25 -4.84 10.18
CA ALA A 979 11.18 -5.65 9.40
C ALA A 979 10.64 -7.06 9.07
N ALA A 980 9.74 -7.59 9.90
CA ALA A 980 9.25 -8.97 9.80
C ALA A 980 8.15 -9.18 8.76
N THR A 981 7.36 -8.16 8.43
CA THR A 981 6.24 -8.29 7.50
C THR A 981 6.28 -7.26 6.37
N LEU A 982 5.93 -7.71 5.17
CA LEU A 982 5.74 -6.85 4.00
C LEU A 982 4.29 -6.35 3.85
N ASP A 983 3.36 -6.96 4.59
CA ASP A 983 1.92 -6.71 4.50
C ASP A 983 1.55 -5.39 5.20
N GLY A 984 0.98 -4.45 4.43
CA GLY A 984 0.51 -3.17 4.94
C GLY A 984 -0.63 -3.30 5.96
N PHE A 985 -1.44 -4.36 5.90
CA PHE A 985 -2.53 -4.65 6.84
C PHE A 985 -1.99 -5.03 8.21
N GLU A 986 -1.11 -6.03 8.26
CA GLU A 986 -0.43 -6.46 9.50
C GLU A 986 0.35 -5.31 10.14
N LEU A 987 1.06 -4.50 9.34
CA LEU A 987 1.79 -3.34 9.85
C LEU A 987 0.90 -2.29 10.51
N SER A 988 -0.30 -2.08 9.98
CA SER A 988 -1.23 -1.09 10.53
C SER A 988 -1.99 -1.60 11.74
N ARG A 989 -2.21 -2.91 11.87
CA ARG A 989 -2.64 -3.53 13.13
C ARG A 989 -1.57 -3.36 14.20
N ILE A 990 -0.31 -3.66 13.88
CA ILE A 990 0.83 -3.49 14.79
C ILE A 990 1.00 -2.01 15.21
N ASP A 991 0.85 -1.05 14.29
CA ASP A 991 0.93 0.39 14.63
C ASP A 991 -0.25 0.84 15.50
N LEU A 992 -1.45 0.27 15.32
CA LEU A 992 -2.62 0.53 16.16
C LEU A 992 -2.45 -0.06 17.58
N GLU A 993 -1.93 -1.29 17.70
CA GLU A 993 -1.62 -1.93 18.99
C GLU A 993 -0.57 -1.16 19.80
N GLN A 994 0.46 -0.64 19.12
CA GLN A 994 1.60 0.02 19.78
C GLN A 994 1.35 1.48 20.13
N ARG A 995 0.61 2.21 19.29
CA ARG A 995 0.18 3.57 19.59
C ARG A 995 -1.10 3.50 20.41
N ARG A 996 -0.99 3.09 21.68
CA ARG A 996 -2.11 3.09 22.66
C ARG A 996 -3.15 4.13 22.30
N GLU A 997 -4.24 3.61 21.76
CA GLU A 997 -5.36 4.25 21.06
C GLU A 997 -5.38 5.78 21.16
N GLY A 998 -4.49 6.50 20.48
CA GLY A 998 -4.65 7.95 20.36
C GLY A 998 -5.99 8.26 19.68
N ASP A 999 -6.61 9.40 20.01
CA ASP A 999 -7.93 9.85 19.52
C ASP A 999 -8.30 9.32 18.12
N VAL A 1000 -9.08 8.23 18.12
CA VAL A 1000 -9.44 7.43 16.94
C VAL A 1000 -10.59 8.08 16.17
N LEU A 1001 -11.44 8.82 16.89
CA LEU A 1001 -12.69 9.39 16.39
C LEU A 1001 -12.69 10.91 16.31
N GLY A 1002 -11.89 11.58 17.11
CA GLY A 1002 -11.84 13.04 17.16
C GLY A 1002 -10.96 13.68 16.09
N GLN A 1003 -11.23 14.96 15.88
CA GLN A 1003 -10.63 15.78 14.82
C GLN A 1003 -9.19 16.26 15.15
N ALA A 1004 -8.65 15.94 16.33
CA ALA A 1004 -7.36 16.45 16.77
C ALA A 1004 -6.16 15.69 16.16
N GLN A 1005 -5.25 16.43 15.52
CA GLN A 1005 -3.91 15.92 15.17
C GLN A 1005 -2.97 16.01 16.39
N SER A 1006 -2.43 14.86 16.78
CA SER A 1006 -1.32 14.63 17.71
C SER A 1006 -1.44 15.21 19.14
N GLY A 1007 -1.47 14.31 20.14
CA GLY A 1007 -0.91 14.59 21.47
C GLY A 1007 -1.84 14.46 22.68
N VAL A 1008 -3.15 14.26 22.47
CA VAL A 1008 -4.11 14.10 23.58
C VAL A 1008 -4.40 12.61 23.80
N ARG A 1009 -4.57 12.21 25.06
CA ARG A 1009 -4.82 10.81 25.49
C ARG A 1009 -6.03 10.23 24.77
N SER A 1010 -6.02 8.91 24.61
CA SER A 1010 -7.14 8.11 24.09
C SER A 1010 -8.50 8.55 24.64
N SER A 1011 -9.51 8.64 23.77
CA SER A 1011 -10.91 8.70 24.17
C SER A 1011 -11.45 7.36 24.65
N LEU A 1012 -10.75 6.24 24.35
CA LEU A 1012 -11.08 4.89 24.78
C LEU A 1012 -10.35 4.56 26.10
N ARG A 1013 -11.09 4.07 27.09
CA ARG A 1013 -10.63 3.79 28.45
C ARG A 1013 -10.44 2.30 28.71
N MET A 1014 -11.27 1.44 28.12
CA MET A 1014 -11.28 -0.01 28.34
C MET A 1014 -11.34 -0.82 27.04
N LEU A 1015 -12.06 -0.32 26.04
CA LEU A 1015 -12.28 -0.96 24.75
C LEU A 1015 -11.01 -0.93 23.92
N ALA A 1016 -10.54 -2.10 23.50
CA ALA A 1016 -9.42 -2.24 22.60
C ALA A 1016 -9.89 -2.51 21.17
N VAL A 1017 -9.55 -1.64 20.21
CA VAL A 1017 -10.15 -1.68 18.86
C VAL A 1017 -9.97 -3.03 18.16
N ILE A 1018 -8.79 -3.63 18.30
CA ILE A 1018 -8.46 -4.90 17.63
C ILE A 1018 -8.92 -6.11 18.44
N GLU A 1019 -8.68 -6.11 19.76
CA GLU A 1019 -9.03 -7.26 20.60
C GLU A 1019 -10.55 -7.42 20.77
N ASP A 1020 -11.30 -6.32 20.68
CA ASP A 1020 -12.74 -6.28 20.94
C ASP A 1020 -13.60 -6.06 19.68
N GLU A 1021 -13.07 -6.41 18.49
CA GLU A 1021 -13.76 -6.24 17.19
C GLU A 1021 -15.18 -6.85 17.20
N GLU A 1022 -15.35 -8.06 17.75
CA GLU A 1022 -16.66 -8.70 17.85
C GLU A 1022 -17.64 -7.92 18.73
N VAL A 1023 -17.15 -7.31 19.82
CA VAL A 1023 -17.98 -6.47 20.71
C VAL A 1023 -18.42 -5.21 19.98
N ILE A 1024 -17.52 -4.59 19.21
CA ILE A 1024 -17.81 -3.40 18.40
C ILE A 1024 -18.82 -3.72 17.30
N ALA A 1025 -18.68 -4.86 16.61
CA ALA A 1025 -19.62 -5.29 15.58
C ALA A 1025 -21.03 -5.53 16.13
N GLN A 1026 -21.12 -6.25 17.25
CA GLN A 1026 -22.40 -6.47 17.95
C GLN A 1026 -23.00 -5.16 18.47
N ALA A 1027 -22.15 -4.25 18.94
CA ALA A 1027 -22.55 -2.91 19.36
C ALA A 1027 -23.16 -2.09 18.23
N ARG A 1028 -22.56 -2.17 17.05
CA ARG A 1028 -23.02 -1.48 15.84
C ARG A 1028 -24.41 -1.94 15.42
N GLU A 1029 -24.64 -3.24 15.38
CA GLU A 1029 -25.96 -3.80 15.03
C GLU A 1029 -27.03 -3.28 15.97
N GLU A 1030 -26.76 -3.31 17.27
CA GLU A 1030 -27.71 -2.84 18.27
C GLU A 1030 -27.95 -1.33 18.19
N ALA A 1031 -26.87 -0.54 18.11
CA ALA A 1031 -26.93 0.91 17.99
C ALA A 1031 -27.74 1.34 16.76
N THR A 1032 -27.58 0.63 15.64
CA THR A 1032 -28.33 0.87 14.41
C THR A 1032 -29.83 0.67 14.63
N ARG A 1033 -30.24 -0.41 15.32
CA ARG A 1033 -31.65 -0.65 15.66
C ARG A 1033 -32.21 0.43 16.59
N VAL A 1034 -31.45 0.82 17.62
CA VAL A 1034 -31.88 1.83 18.60
C VAL A 1034 -32.05 3.19 17.93
N VAL A 1035 -31.07 3.65 17.16
CA VAL A 1035 -31.14 4.93 16.44
C VAL A 1035 -32.19 4.90 15.33
N ALA A 1036 -32.46 3.74 14.72
CA ALA A 1036 -33.56 3.59 13.77
C ALA A 1036 -34.93 3.87 14.43
N ALA A 1037 -35.14 3.33 15.63
CA ALA A 1037 -36.40 3.43 16.38
C ALA A 1037 -36.59 4.76 17.13
N ASP A 1038 -35.54 5.30 17.76
CA ASP A 1038 -35.57 6.53 18.57
C ASP A 1038 -34.31 7.40 18.34
N PRO A 1039 -34.31 8.26 17.30
CA PRO A 1039 -33.11 9.02 16.90
C PRO A 1039 -32.65 10.07 17.92
N GLU A 1040 -33.59 10.60 18.72
CA GLU A 1040 -33.33 11.60 19.75
C GLU A 1040 -33.08 10.96 21.13
N LEU A 1041 -33.13 9.62 21.21
CA LEU A 1041 -32.98 8.85 22.44
C LEU A 1041 -33.93 9.34 23.55
N ALA A 1042 -35.13 9.80 23.17
CA ALA A 1042 -36.11 10.37 24.09
C ALA A 1042 -36.60 9.35 25.13
N GLN A 1043 -36.64 8.06 24.76
CA GLN A 1043 -37.00 6.95 25.63
C GLN A 1043 -35.80 6.38 26.41
N MET A 1044 -34.59 6.85 26.14
CA MET A 1044 -33.34 6.36 26.74
C MET A 1044 -32.49 7.52 27.30
N PRO A 1045 -32.96 8.20 28.36
CA PRO A 1045 -32.31 9.40 28.89
C PRO A 1045 -30.89 9.13 29.43
N GLY A 1046 -30.63 7.94 29.98
CA GLY A 1046 -29.29 7.54 30.44
C GLY A 1046 -28.28 7.44 29.30
N LEU A 1047 -28.67 6.81 28.18
CA LEU A 1047 -27.86 6.73 26.97
C LEU A 1047 -27.63 8.11 26.35
N ARG A 1048 -28.67 8.97 26.34
CA ARG A 1048 -28.54 10.34 25.85
C ARG A 1048 -27.55 11.16 26.68
N ALA A 1049 -27.62 11.08 28.01
CA ALA A 1049 -26.69 11.79 28.89
C ALA A 1049 -25.24 11.32 28.69
N ALA A 1050 -25.02 10.00 28.54
CA ALA A 1050 -23.70 9.45 28.25
C ALA A 1050 -23.16 9.92 26.88
N LEU A 1051 -24.04 10.04 25.88
CA LEU A 1051 -23.69 10.55 24.56
C LEU A 1051 -23.35 12.05 24.59
N ASP A 1052 -24.16 12.86 25.27
CA ASP A 1052 -23.94 14.30 25.39
C ASP A 1052 -22.60 14.60 26.09
N ALA A 1053 -22.27 13.85 27.16
CA ALA A 1053 -20.97 13.96 27.84
C ALA A 1053 -19.78 13.64 26.91
N LEU A 1054 -19.93 12.64 26.03
CA LEU A 1054 -18.91 12.29 25.05
C LEU A 1054 -18.73 13.41 24.01
N LEU A 1055 -19.83 13.98 23.50
CA LEU A 1055 -19.82 15.04 22.48
C LEU A 1055 -19.36 16.41 23.02
N ASP A 1056 -19.68 16.74 24.27
CA ASP A 1056 -19.22 17.99 24.89
C ASP A 1056 -17.72 17.96 25.17
N THR A 1057 -17.16 16.79 25.49
CA THR A 1057 -15.71 16.59 25.59
C THR A 1057 -15.01 16.86 24.24
N GLU A 1058 -15.62 16.47 23.12
CA GLU A 1058 -15.11 16.80 21.77
C GLU A 1058 -15.23 18.30 21.45
N ARG A 1059 -16.30 18.97 21.91
CA ARG A 1059 -16.50 20.42 21.71
C ARG A 1059 -15.58 21.30 22.55
N GLU A 1060 -15.26 20.91 23.79
CA GLU A 1060 -14.31 21.66 24.62
C GLU A 1060 -12.91 21.63 24.02
N GLN A 1061 -12.50 20.49 23.45
CA GLN A 1061 -11.24 20.37 22.69
C GLN A 1061 -11.22 21.24 21.42
N TYR A 1062 -12.39 21.53 20.83
CA TYR A 1062 -12.54 22.43 19.69
C TYR A 1062 -12.38 23.91 20.08
N LEU A 1063 -12.82 24.31 21.28
CA LEU A 1063 -12.77 25.70 21.76
C LEU A 1063 -11.38 26.12 22.29
N GLU A 1064 -10.58 25.19 22.83
CA GLU A 1064 -9.23 25.50 23.34
C GLU A 1064 -8.20 25.87 22.25
N LYS A 1065 -8.55 25.71 20.96
CA LYS A 1065 -7.69 26.05 19.81
C LYS A 1065 -8.18 27.25 18.98
N GLY A 1066 -9.23 27.94 19.43
CA GLY A 1066 -9.76 29.17 18.82
C GLY A 1066 -8.91 30.41 19.06
#